data_AF-M5U2P7-F1
#
_entry.id   AF-M5U2P7-F1
#
_cell.length_a   1.000
_cell.length_b   1.000
_cell.length_c   1.000
_cell.angle_alpha   90.00
_cell.angle_beta   90.00
_cell.angle_gamma   90.00
#
_symmetry.space_group_name_H-M   'P 1'
#
loop_
_entity.id
_entity.type
_entity.pdbx_description
1 polymer ?
#
loop_
_entity_poly.entity_id
_entity_poly.type
_entity_poly.pdbx_seq_one_letter_code
_entity_poly.pdbx_strand_id
1 'polypeptide(L)'
;MKTNKRLEDLLDLYFDQGLTDETNRELDEIIRTSEEARVRFWQRARLNATLRRHGQEQWGTQWCFNESVEDASEVSSGDAFQRSESVWMTREKAVACVAIAAALLLMIGVSAWSSKWFAAPQIATNVEPAISPEDPAEENNPRGPVQPTPLHWVATLRKAIDVQWSGTGQAPRVGEPLSPGRLSLDSGLIELQTNRGAVVVVEGPGELHVISDMEVRCDRGRIAVNVPPSAHGFLVHTPTVNVIDRGTAFALHVADDDEAEVHVIEGMVELVSPTTNTPVRELREGQAVEVAMTGEYRDIQSSAAAFSTPASANSKARLAALLSRQRWNRRRAAIMNNPDCLVYYDFVPESSNQQTNGQGKSDDIVLVNRAPNPIAGSDGIIVGCDWTEGRWHGKRALGFKNVSDRILFSVPGEYESLSCILTVRIDAINSVANPLLVSRGRKAGHWQWLVTPPKQEDRTADLQWTGSHPFRDAVSKASGGSRFRVSAPVLRREQLGNWIQLGFVWDGVGKTLSQYVNGELVTRDHIATADAGESAMLSLRDMQIGNASATVIEPNMPPGNICGRFDELIVLSRDMSSTEMMAFHRLDRSYWQPVDERTRFFDADNWAVRDAPTTGDNLVISSRGLKRAVYDENTTDNFAGVQVGTLAGSRTELEIAGGTLIADHDSNYISRVGVGGGDGALEQTSGSARFNALQIGLDSESSGVYRLIGGTLIVSRTTLGSGWSLEVGVNKGTGTFEVSGGAFETRCGVMLGNQDGVGTFRVVGDRAEQIAIGSNEDRDGRWLQHEGSTLDIRVGANGVTPIWIEEVGSDGGGDVIFQRGAVLHVDFLNEPVSGHWDVMKWEGQLFDNGLVFAPTVDQEVWSFEFVDTDDSGTPDTLRVTAMPR
;
A
#
# COMPACT_ATOMS: atom_id res chain seq x y z
N MET A 1 -6.19 17.03 -58.50
CA MET A 1 -6.97 17.87 -57.54
C MET A 1 -8.22 17.19 -56.99
N LYS A 2 -9.05 16.47 -57.77
CA LYS A 2 -10.26 15.80 -57.24
C LYS A 2 -10.00 14.68 -56.22
N THR A 3 -8.93 13.90 -56.39
CA THR A 3 -8.61 12.75 -55.53
C THR A 3 -8.17 13.14 -54.11
N ASN A 4 -7.47 14.27 -53.94
CA ASN A 4 -7.03 14.72 -52.62
C ASN A 4 -8.21 15.23 -51.78
N LYS A 5 -9.21 15.87 -52.41
CA LYS A 5 -10.42 16.32 -51.70
C LYS A 5 -11.26 15.15 -51.20
N ARG A 6 -11.40 14.09 -52.01
CA ARG A 6 -12.16 12.89 -51.63
C ARG A 6 -11.50 12.12 -50.48
N LEU A 7 -10.17 12.05 -50.45
CA LEU A 7 -9.45 11.48 -49.32
C LEU A 7 -9.70 12.26 -48.02
N GLU A 8 -9.62 13.60 -48.05
CA GLU A 8 -9.90 14.42 -46.86
C GLU A 8 -11.34 14.22 -46.36
N ASP A 9 -12.34 14.19 -47.26
CA ASP A 9 -13.73 13.94 -46.89
C ASP A 9 -13.91 12.54 -46.22
N LEU A 10 -13.21 11.51 -46.71
CA LEU A 10 -13.25 10.16 -46.13
C LEU A 10 -12.50 10.08 -44.80
N LEU A 11 -11.42 10.84 -44.63
CA LEU A 11 -10.67 10.92 -43.37
C LEU A 11 -11.49 11.64 -42.30
N ASP A 12 -12.18 12.74 -42.62
CA ASP A 12 -13.07 13.42 -41.68
C ASP A 12 -14.20 12.46 -41.24
N LEU A 13 -14.83 11.73 -42.17
CA LEU A 13 -15.82 10.69 -41.83
C LEU A 13 -15.23 9.56 -40.97
N TYR A 14 -13.98 9.13 -41.23
CA TYR A 14 -13.33 8.10 -40.43
C TYR A 14 -13.15 8.54 -38.97
N PHE A 15 -12.67 9.77 -38.76
CA PHE A 15 -12.42 10.30 -37.42
C PHE A 15 -13.69 10.70 -36.66
N ASP A 16 -14.76 11.04 -37.38
CA ASP A 16 -16.08 11.34 -36.82
C ASP A 16 -16.98 10.09 -36.70
N GLN A 17 -16.45 8.89 -36.99
CA GLN A 17 -17.19 7.60 -36.97
C GLN A 17 -18.41 7.55 -37.90
N GLY A 18 -18.36 8.27 -39.02
CA GLY A 18 -19.45 8.40 -39.99
C GLY A 18 -19.30 7.56 -41.27
N LEU A 19 -18.36 6.60 -41.33
CA LEU A 19 -18.17 5.77 -42.52
C LEU A 19 -19.26 4.69 -42.67
N THR A 20 -19.76 4.54 -43.91
CA THR A 20 -20.52 3.35 -44.34
C THR A 20 -19.58 2.27 -44.86
N ASP A 21 -20.05 1.03 -44.96
CA ASP A 21 -19.26 -0.11 -45.48
C ASP A 21 -18.67 0.16 -46.89
N GLU A 22 -19.42 0.86 -47.75
CA GLU A 22 -18.94 1.27 -49.08
C GLU A 22 -17.79 2.28 -48.98
N THR A 23 -17.95 3.33 -48.16
CA THR A 23 -16.92 4.37 -48.00
C THR A 23 -15.70 3.89 -47.21
N ASN A 24 -15.86 2.91 -46.33
CA ASN A 24 -14.77 2.27 -45.62
C ASN A 24 -13.90 1.45 -46.59
N ARG A 25 -14.52 0.65 -47.47
CA ARG A 25 -13.80 -0.05 -48.56
C ARG A 25 -13.08 0.92 -49.50
N GLU A 26 -13.71 2.05 -49.83
CA GLU A 26 -13.09 3.11 -50.65
C GLU A 26 -11.85 3.72 -49.97
N LEU A 27 -11.93 4.05 -48.68
CA LEU A 27 -10.81 4.59 -47.90
C LEU A 27 -9.66 3.57 -47.79
N ASP A 28 -9.97 2.30 -47.53
CA ASP A 28 -9.00 1.21 -47.42
C ASP A 28 -8.22 1.01 -48.74
N GLU A 29 -8.92 1.06 -49.87
CA GLU A 29 -8.29 0.94 -51.19
C GLU A 29 -7.34 2.12 -51.47
N ILE A 30 -7.74 3.35 -51.11
CA ILE A 30 -6.92 4.56 -51.29
C ILE A 30 -5.67 4.51 -50.39
N ILE A 31 -5.81 4.12 -49.12
CA ILE A 31 -4.68 4.01 -48.17
C ILE A 31 -3.71 2.89 -48.60
N ARG A 32 -4.22 1.77 -49.12
CA ARG A 32 -3.38 0.64 -49.54
C ARG A 32 -2.57 0.97 -50.79
N THR A 33 -3.17 1.69 -51.74
CA THR A 33 -2.57 1.96 -53.05
C THR A 33 -1.73 3.25 -53.12
N SER A 34 -1.91 4.20 -52.19
CA SER A 34 -1.20 5.49 -52.20
C SER A 34 -0.35 5.71 -50.94
N GLU A 35 0.95 5.97 -51.13
CA GLU A 35 1.86 6.35 -50.04
C GLU A 35 1.55 7.73 -49.47
N GLU A 36 1.20 8.69 -50.32
CA GLU A 36 0.78 10.04 -49.89
C GLU A 36 -0.47 9.98 -48.99
N ALA A 37 -1.41 9.08 -49.30
CA ALA A 37 -2.61 8.88 -48.50
C ALA A 37 -2.30 8.29 -47.10
N ARG A 38 -1.33 7.38 -46.99
CA ARG A 38 -0.87 6.86 -45.69
C ARG A 38 -0.25 7.94 -44.83
N VAL A 39 0.61 8.79 -45.42
CA VAL A 39 1.24 9.90 -44.70
C VAL A 39 0.16 10.88 -44.20
N ARG A 40 -0.83 11.21 -45.04
CA ARG A 40 -1.96 12.08 -44.66
C ARG A 40 -2.83 11.49 -43.56
N PHE A 41 -3.17 10.21 -43.64
CA PHE A 41 -3.90 9.48 -42.59
C PHE A 41 -3.19 9.60 -41.23
N TRP A 42 -1.87 9.33 -41.19
CA TRP A 42 -1.09 9.42 -39.96
C TRP A 42 -1.00 10.84 -39.38
N GLN A 43 -0.87 11.86 -40.24
CA GLN A 43 -0.91 13.26 -39.81
C GLN A 43 -2.26 13.61 -39.16
N ARG A 44 -3.37 13.17 -39.76
CA ARG A 44 -4.72 13.44 -39.27
C ARG A 44 -5.04 12.65 -37.99
N ALA A 45 -4.59 11.38 -37.91
CA ALA A 45 -4.70 10.55 -36.70
C ALA A 45 -3.95 11.17 -35.52
N ARG A 46 -2.73 11.68 -35.75
CA ARG A 46 -1.95 12.35 -34.70
C ARG A 46 -2.61 13.64 -34.22
N LEU A 47 -3.17 14.44 -35.14
CA LEU A 47 -3.89 15.65 -34.79
C LEU A 47 -5.17 15.33 -34.00
N ASN A 48 -5.98 14.36 -34.45
CA ASN A 48 -7.19 13.93 -33.75
C ASN A 48 -6.86 13.42 -32.34
N ALA A 49 -5.83 12.57 -32.19
CA ALA A 49 -5.38 12.09 -30.89
C ALA A 49 -4.92 13.23 -29.96
N THR A 50 -4.24 14.26 -30.50
CA THR A 50 -3.81 15.43 -29.74
C THR A 50 -4.98 16.29 -29.30
N LEU A 51 -5.96 16.53 -30.19
CA LEU A 51 -7.18 17.27 -29.88
C LEU A 51 -8.07 16.52 -28.88
N ARG A 52 -8.21 15.20 -29.01
CA ARG A 52 -8.94 14.36 -28.05
C ARG A 52 -8.26 14.35 -26.68
N ARG A 53 -6.94 14.23 -26.65
CA ARG A 53 -6.16 14.36 -25.41
C ARG A 53 -6.38 15.73 -24.77
N HIS A 54 -6.31 16.80 -25.55
CA HIS A 54 -6.52 18.16 -25.04
C HIS A 54 -7.97 18.37 -24.57
N GLY A 55 -8.97 17.86 -25.28
CA GLY A 55 -10.37 17.89 -24.87
C GLY A 55 -10.64 17.08 -23.60
N GLN A 56 -10.01 15.91 -23.44
CA GLN A 56 -10.07 15.12 -22.20
C GLN A 56 -9.36 15.82 -21.04
N GLU A 57 -8.22 16.48 -21.29
CA GLU A 57 -7.53 17.31 -20.31
C GLU A 57 -8.39 18.52 -19.90
N GLN A 58 -9.05 19.20 -20.85
CA GLN A 58 -9.91 20.36 -20.59
C GLN A 58 -11.23 20.00 -19.90
N TRP A 59 -11.95 18.95 -20.35
CA TRP A 59 -13.16 18.47 -19.69
C TRP A 59 -12.88 17.90 -18.30
N GLY A 60 -11.72 17.25 -18.11
CA GLY A 60 -11.26 16.83 -16.78
C GLY A 60 -11.05 18.01 -15.83
N THR A 61 -10.46 19.12 -16.30
CA THR A 61 -10.41 20.37 -15.52
C THR A 61 -11.79 20.99 -15.30
N GLN A 62 -12.68 20.96 -16.28
CA GLN A 62 -14.00 21.61 -16.17
C GLN A 62 -14.94 20.88 -15.20
N TRP A 63 -14.82 19.56 -15.04
CA TRP A 63 -15.49 18.82 -13.97
C TRP A 63 -14.92 19.14 -12.58
N CYS A 64 -13.60 19.31 -12.43
CA CYS A 64 -13.00 19.75 -11.16
C CYS A 64 -13.39 21.19 -10.76
N PHE A 65 -13.75 22.05 -11.72
CA PHE A 65 -14.19 23.42 -11.45
C PHE A 65 -15.71 23.57 -11.33
N ASN A 66 -16.53 22.71 -11.95
CA ASN A 66 -17.99 22.79 -11.83
C ASN A 66 -18.53 22.17 -10.53
N GLU A 67 -17.81 21.26 -9.88
CA GLU A 67 -18.20 20.72 -8.56
C GLU A 67 -18.01 21.71 -7.40
N SER A 68 -17.47 22.91 -7.66
CA SER A 68 -17.26 23.97 -6.64
C SER A 68 -18.20 25.19 -6.79
N VAL A 69 -19.24 25.13 -7.64
CA VAL A 69 -20.16 26.28 -7.86
C VAL A 69 -21.66 25.94 -7.78
N GLU A 70 -22.09 24.69 -7.57
CA GLU A 70 -23.53 24.37 -7.53
C GLU A 70 -24.22 24.49 -6.15
N ASP A 71 -23.57 25.08 -5.15
CA ASP A 71 -24.17 25.34 -3.83
C ASP A 71 -24.80 26.75 -3.67
N ALA A 72 -25.06 27.46 -4.78
CA ALA A 72 -25.74 28.76 -4.71
C ALA A 72 -26.56 29.12 -5.96
N SER A 73 -27.73 28.48 -6.15
CA SER A 73 -29.00 29.17 -6.47
C SER A 73 -30.11 28.21 -6.92
N GLU A 74 -31.23 28.15 -6.19
CA GLU A 74 -32.49 27.59 -6.68
C GLU A 74 -33.25 28.55 -7.63
N VAL A 75 -34.14 27.92 -8.42
CA VAL A 75 -35.34 28.42 -9.16
C VAL A 75 -35.17 28.79 -10.65
N SER A 76 -35.57 27.88 -11.55
CA SER A 76 -36.77 28.02 -12.41
C SER A 76 -36.80 27.02 -13.59
N SER A 77 -37.92 26.29 -13.66
CA SER A 77 -38.49 25.41 -14.70
C SER A 77 -38.20 25.66 -16.20
N GLY A 78 -38.20 24.57 -17.00
CA GLY A 78 -38.73 24.60 -18.38
C GLY A 78 -38.16 23.60 -19.41
N ASP A 79 -38.83 22.44 -19.54
CA ASP A 79 -39.14 21.65 -20.75
C ASP A 79 -38.11 21.13 -21.79
N ALA A 80 -38.21 19.79 -21.97
CA ALA A 80 -38.36 19.00 -23.21
C ALA A 80 -37.13 18.57 -24.06
N PHE A 81 -36.97 17.25 -24.24
CA PHE A 81 -37.17 16.47 -25.51
C PHE A 81 -36.65 15.02 -25.35
N GLN A 82 -37.54 14.02 -25.24
CA GLN A 82 -38.01 13.06 -26.27
C GLN A 82 -37.19 11.76 -26.46
N ARG A 83 -37.83 10.64 -26.10
CA ARG A 83 -37.54 9.24 -26.46
C ARG A 83 -37.78 8.99 -27.96
N SER A 84 -37.03 8.05 -28.54
CA SER A 84 -37.37 7.37 -29.80
C SER A 84 -37.03 5.88 -29.72
N GLU A 85 -37.86 5.06 -30.35
CA GLU A 85 -38.15 3.65 -30.08
C GLU A 85 -37.29 2.63 -30.87
N SER A 86 -37.24 1.42 -30.33
CA SER A 86 -36.74 0.17 -30.90
C SER A 86 -37.66 -0.42 -31.98
N VAL A 87 -37.10 -1.06 -33.02
CA VAL A 87 -37.84 -1.92 -33.95
C VAL A 87 -37.18 -3.29 -34.10
N TRP A 88 -37.97 -4.34 -33.91
CA TRP A 88 -37.62 -5.76 -34.03
C TRP A 88 -37.77 -6.26 -35.48
N MET A 89 -36.89 -7.15 -35.95
CA MET A 89 -36.97 -7.76 -37.30
C MET A 89 -37.66 -9.14 -37.26
N THR A 90 -38.60 -9.35 -38.19
CA THR A 90 -39.45 -10.55 -38.34
C THR A 90 -38.78 -11.69 -39.15
N ARG A 91 -39.34 -12.90 -38.94
CA ARG A 91 -38.81 -14.25 -39.22
C ARG A 91 -38.54 -14.66 -40.69
N GLU A 92 -38.64 -13.78 -41.69
CA GLU A 92 -38.44 -14.17 -43.10
C GLU A 92 -37.00 -14.02 -43.60
N LYS A 93 -36.09 -13.40 -42.84
CA LYS A 93 -34.66 -13.28 -43.20
C LYS A 93 -33.76 -14.40 -42.64
N ALA A 94 -34.31 -15.32 -41.85
CA ALA A 94 -33.52 -16.36 -41.18
C ALA A 94 -33.13 -17.56 -42.07
N VAL A 95 -33.72 -17.72 -43.26
CA VAL A 95 -33.49 -18.90 -44.11
C VAL A 95 -32.42 -18.67 -45.20
N ALA A 96 -32.02 -17.42 -45.47
CA ALA A 96 -30.99 -17.13 -46.47
C ALA A 96 -29.54 -17.27 -45.96
N CYS A 97 -29.31 -17.23 -44.64
CA CYS A 97 -27.96 -17.26 -44.05
C CYS A 97 -27.35 -18.67 -43.91
N VAL A 98 -28.14 -19.74 -44.02
CA VAL A 98 -27.65 -21.12 -43.84
C VAL A 98 -27.04 -21.69 -45.14
N ALA A 99 -27.41 -21.17 -46.32
CA ALA A 99 -26.89 -21.67 -47.59
C ALA A 99 -25.49 -21.13 -47.96
N ILE A 100 -25.07 -20.00 -47.39
CA ILE A 100 -23.77 -19.35 -47.70
C ILE A 100 -22.63 -19.94 -46.85
N ALA A 101 -22.92 -20.44 -45.64
CA ALA A 101 -21.92 -21.04 -44.75
C ALA A 101 -21.43 -22.43 -45.22
N ALA A 102 -22.25 -23.19 -45.94
CA ALA A 102 -21.89 -24.52 -46.43
C ALA A 102 -20.94 -24.50 -47.65
N ALA A 103 -20.94 -23.42 -48.44
CA ALA A 103 -20.09 -23.28 -49.62
C ALA A 103 -18.64 -22.85 -49.30
N LEU A 104 -18.43 -22.17 -48.16
CA LEU A 104 -17.11 -21.70 -47.73
C LEU A 104 -16.29 -22.78 -46.99
N LEU A 105 -16.94 -23.77 -46.38
CA LEU A 105 -16.26 -24.90 -45.70
C LEU A 105 -15.74 -25.98 -46.67
N LEU A 106 -16.23 -26.03 -47.91
CA LEU A 106 -15.76 -26.96 -48.95
C LEU A 106 -14.55 -26.42 -49.75
N MET A 107 -14.21 -25.14 -49.63
CA MET A 107 -13.10 -24.49 -50.36
C MET A 107 -11.76 -24.48 -49.60
N ILE A 108 -11.74 -24.85 -48.32
CA ILE A 108 -10.50 -24.94 -47.52
C ILE A 108 -9.99 -26.40 -47.40
N GLY A 109 -10.77 -27.38 -47.88
CA GLY A 109 -10.45 -28.81 -47.74
C GLY A 109 -9.54 -29.45 -48.81
N VAL A 110 -8.97 -28.70 -49.78
CA VAL A 110 -8.29 -29.34 -50.94
C VAL A 110 -6.88 -28.81 -51.28
N SER A 111 -6.28 -27.86 -50.55
CA SER A 111 -4.95 -27.30 -50.92
C SER A 111 -3.79 -27.61 -49.96
N ALA A 112 -3.85 -28.68 -49.17
CA ALA A 112 -2.71 -29.15 -48.36
C ALA A 112 -2.40 -30.64 -48.57
N TRP A 113 -2.28 -31.07 -49.84
CA TRP A 113 -1.64 -32.34 -50.18
C TRP A 113 -0.80 -32.19 -51.45
N SER A 114 0.53 -32.11 -51.26
CA SER A 114 1.61 -32.61 -52.13
C SER A 114 2.77 -31.62 -52.31
N SER A 115 3.79 -31.75 -51.46
CA SER A 115 5.18 -31.94 -51.90
C SER A 115 6.05 -32.31 -50.70
N LYS A 116 6.53 -33.56 -50.71
CA LYS A 116 7.47 -34.18 -49.76
C LYS A 116 8.79 -34.47 -50.50
N TRP A 117 9.87 -34.56 -49.70
CA TRP A 117 11.13 -35.32 -49.88
C TRP A 117 12.29 -34.67 -50.66
N PHE A 118 13.56 -34.74 -50.23
CA PHE A 118 14.37 -35.78 -49.54
C PHE A 118 15.29 -35.19 -48.42
N ALA A 119 15.89 -35.88 -47.44
CA ALA A 119 16.23 -37.30 -47.22
C ALA A 119 16.37 -37.65 -45.71
N ALA A 120 16.18 -38.93 -45.38
CA ALA A 120 16.44 -39.61 -44.10
C ALA A 120 17.57 -40.67 -44.32
N PRO A 121 17.76 -41.71 -43.46
CA PRO A 121 18.24 -41.75 -42.08
C PRO A 121 19.44 -42.74 -41.90
N GLN A 122 20.09 -42.78 -40.73
CA GLN A 122 20.66 -44.02 -40.15
C GLN A 122 20.64 -44.03 -38.62
N ILE A 123 20.53 -45.24 -38.09
CA ILE A 123 20.08 -45.71 -36.77
C ILE A 123 21.29 -46.21 -35.94
N ALA A 124 21.24 -46.10 -34.60
CA ALA A 124 21.73 -47.08 -33.61
C ALA A 124 21.55 -46.51 -32.18
N THR A 125 20.51 -46.87 -31.42
CA THR A 125 20.31 -48.04 -30.51
C THR A 125 20.80 -47.85 -29.06
N ASN A 126 19.86 -48.15 -28.15
CA ASN A 126 19.94 -48.36 -26.69
C ASN A 126 21.25 -48.89 -26.12
N VAL A 127 21.59 -48.45 -24.90
CA VAL A 127 22.21 -49.32 -23.87
C VAL A 127 21.70 -48.90 -22.47
N GLU A 128 21.22 -49.87 -21.70
CA GLU A 128 20.88 -49.83 -20.26
C GLU A 128 22.08 -49.41 -19.38
N PRO A 129 21.87 -48.88 -18.16
CA PRO A 129 22.98 -48.68 -17.22
C PRO A 129 23.36 -50.02 -16.57
N ALA A 130 24.54 -50.52 -16.90
CA ALA A 130 25.15 -51.69 -16.27
C ALA A 130 25.70 -51.35 -14.87
N ILE A 131 25.33 -52.18 -13.90
CA ILE A 131 25.93 -52.29 -12.57
C ILE A 131 27.33 -52.92 -12.67
N SER A 132 28.34 -52.35 -12.02
CA SER A 132 29.48 -53.08 -11.44
C SER A 132 30.41 -52.15 -10.63
N PRO A 133 31.23 -52.68 -9.70
CA PRO A 133 30.88 -52.86 -8.29
C PRO A 133 31.69 -51.94 -7.34
N GLU A 134 31.28 -51.96 -6.07
CA GLU A 134 31.96 -51.38 -4.90
C GLU A 134 33.46 -51.74 -4.83
N ASP A 135 34.29 -50.77 -4.40
CA ASP A 135 35.29 -50.96 -3.32
C ASP A 135 35.90 -49.60 -2.88
N PRO A 136 36.49 -49.48 -1.68
CA PRO A 136 35.95 -48.60 -0.65
C PRO A 136 36.89 -47.46 -0.21
N ALA A 137 36.30 -46.50 0.50
CA ALA A 137 36.89 -45.63 1.51
C ALA A 137 38.18 -44.85 1.14
N GLU A 138 38.04 -43.55 0.86
CA GLU A 138 39.02 -42.56 1.33
C GLU A 138 38.34 -41.40 2.05
N GLU A 139 38.63 -41.39 3.35
CA GLU A 139 38.34 -40.41 4.37
C GLU A 139 39.28 -39.19 4.22
N ASN A 140 38.82 -38.02 4.66
CA ASN A 140 39.55 -36.75 4.84
C ASN A 140 39.77 -35.84 3.62
N ASN A 141 38.83 -34.91 3.42
CA ASN A 141 39.20 -33.55 3.04
C ASN A 141 38.25 -32.53 3.74
N PRO A 142 38.78 -31.55 4.49
CA PRO A 142 37.95 -30.62 5.26
C PRO A 142 37.11 -29.76 4.32
N ARG A 143 35.79 -29.72 4.58
CA ARG A 143 34.82 -28.87 3.89
C ARG A 143 35.33 -27.43 3.86
N GLY A 144 35.66 -26.94 2.66
CA GLY A 144 35.82 -25.51 2.43
C GLY A 144 34.56 -24.75 2.81
N PRO A 145 34.65 -23.43 3.06
CA PRO A 145 33.50 -22.64 3.49
C PRO A 145 32.34 -22.84 2.52
N VAL A 146 31.18 -23.18 3.07
CA VAL A 146 29.91 -23.29 2.35
C VAL A 146 29.72 -21.99 1.59
N GLN A 147 29.82 -22.02 0.27
CA GLN A 147 29.47 -20.86 -0.54
C GLN A 147 27.98 -20.58 -0.30
N PRO A 148 27.59 -19.32 -0.03
CA PRO A 148 26.18 -18.99 0.09
C PRO A 148 25.47 -19.36 -1.22
N THR A 149 24.40 -20.15 -1.12
CA THR A 149 23.52 -20.49 -2.23
C THR A 149 23.13 -19.21 -2.97
N PRO A 150 23.23 -19.13 -4.32
CA PRO A 150 22.84 -17.93 -5.04
C PRO A 150 21.39 -17.57 -4.70
N LEU A 151 21.12 -16.29 -4.44
CA LEU A 151 19.74 -15.81 -4.36
C LEU A 151 19.12 -15.94 -5.77
N HIS A 152 18.21 -16.91 -5.95
CA HIS A 152 17.43 -17.08 -7.17
C HIS A 152 16.19 -16.18 -7.07
N TRP A 153 16.15 -15.12 -7.89
CA TRP A 153 14.98 -14.27 -8.08
C TRP A 153 14.15 -14.83 -9.23
N VAL A 154 12.84 -14.85 -9.07
CA VAL A 154 11.89 -15.48 -10.01
C VAL A 154 10.84 -14.50 -10.54
N ALA A 155 10.68 -13.36 -9.86
CA ALA A 155 9.78 -12.28 -10.25
C ALA A 155 10.34 -10.91 -9.82
N THR A 156 9.63 -9.85 -10.18
CA THR A 156 9.88 -8.47 -9.75
C THR A 156 8.55 -7.81 -9.38
N LEU A 157 8.52 -7.11 -8.24
CA LEU A 157 7.35 -6.29 -7.87
C LEU A 157 7.32 -5.03 -8.73
N ARG A 158 6.34 -4.91 -9.63
CA ARG A 158 6.22 -3.79 -10.58
C ARG A 158 5.46 -2.61 -10.01
N LYS A 159 4.42 -2.87 -9.20
CA LYS A 159 3.57 -1.85 -8.56
C LYS A 159 3.06 -2.34 -7.21
N ALA A 160 2.86 -1.39 -6.31
CA ALA A 160 2.12 -1.55 -5.06
C ALA A 160 1.32 -0.26 -4.85
N ILE A 161 0.00 -0.37 -4.73
CA ILE A 161 -0.94 0.75 -4.63
C ILE A 161 -1.78 0.54 -3.38
N ASP A 162 -1.67 1.47 -2.44
CA ASP A 162 -2.40 1.48 -1.15
C ASP A 162 -2.36 0.13 -0.42
N VAL A 163 -1.20 -0.54 -0.50
CA VAL A 163 -1.02 -1.89 0.05
C VAL A 163 -0.80 -1.85 1.55
N GLN A 164 -1.60 -2.62 2.28
CA GLN A 164 -1.31 -3.05 3.63
C GLN A 164 -0.86 -4.50 3.61
N TRP A 165 0.38 -4.74 4.03
CA TRP A 165 0.95 -6.08 4.12
C TRP A 165 0.58 -6.73 5.46
N SER A 166 0.28 -8.02 5.44
CA SER A 166 0.03 -8.81 6.65
C SER A 166 1.34 -9.25 7.32
N GLY A 167 1.37 -9.24 8.66
CA GLY A 167 2.43 -9.83 9.46
C GLY A 167 3.68 -8.96 9.67
N THR A 168 4.67 -9.51 10.39
CA THR A 168 5.90 -8.80 10.82
C THR A 168 7.06 -8.93 9.83
N GLY A 169 6.82 -9.44 8.63
CA GLY A 169 7.84 -9.60 7.59
C GLY A 169 8.21 -8.26 6.94
N GLN A 170 9.42 -8.16 6.38
CA GLN A 170 9.82 -6.97 5.64
C GLN A 170 9.02 -6.89 4.33
N ALA A 171 8.15 -5.88 4.22
CA ALA A 171 7.35 -5.63 3.03
C ALA A 171 8.24 -5.44 1.79
N PRO A 172 7.97 -6.15 0.67
CA PRO A 172 8.74 -6.01 -0.55
C PRO A 172 8.55 -4.62 -1.17
N ARG A 173 9.61 -4.09 -1.79
CA ARG A 173 9.60 -2.76 -2.38
C ARG A 173 9.31 -2.81 -3.87
N VAL A 174 8.61 -1.80 -4.38
CA VAL A 174 8.42 -1.66 -5.83
C VAL A 174 9.79 -1.56 -6.51
N GLY A 175 9.97 -2.36 -7.56
CA GLY A 175 11.23 -2.53 -8.28
C GLY A 175 12.16 -3.59 -7.68
N GLU A 176 11.83 -4.18 -6.53
CA GLU A 176 12.64 -5.25 -5.92
C GLU A 176 12.37 -6.60 -6.62
N PRO A 177 13.42 -7.38 -6.95
CA PRO A 177 13.29 -8.75 -7.37
C PRO A 177 12.83 -9.62 -6.20
N LEU A 178 11.89 -10.52 -6.48
CA LEU A 178 11.29 -11.43 -5.53
C LEU A 178 11.91 -12.81 -5.68
N SER A 179 12.41 -13.36 -4.58
CA SER A 179 12.70 -14.79 -4.45
C SER A 179 11.40 -15.57 -4.19
N PRO A 180 11.42 -16.90 -4.38
CA PRO A 180 10.28 -17.73 -4.00
C PRO A 180 9.89 -17.48 -2.54
N GLY A 181 8.59 -17.29 -2.29
CA GLY A 181 8.12 -16.84 -0.99
C GLY A 181 6.67 -16.41 -0.98
N ARG A 182 6.15 -16.18 0.23
CA ARG A 182 4.77 -15.77 0.50
C ARG A 182 4.63 -14.25 0.48
N LEU A 183 3.55 -13.78 -0.11
CA LEU A 183 3.07 -12.41 -0.12
C LEU A 183 1.64 -12.41 0.47
N SER A 184 1.46 -11.74 1.59
CA SER A 184 0.16 -11.61 2.26
C SER A 184 -0.24 -10.13 2.32
N LEU A 185 -1.42 -9.83 1.82
CA LEU A 185 -1.97 -8.48 1.72
C LEU A 185 -3.29 -8.43 2.48
N ASP A 186 -3.42 -7.51 3.42
CA ASP A 186 -4.70 -7.18 4.06
C ASP A 186 -5.57 -6.35 3.10
N SER A 187 -4.94 -5.47 2.31
CA SER A 187 -5.64 -4.58 1.39
C SER A 187 -4.71 -4.02 0.30
N GLY A 188 -5.30 -3.35 -0.70
CA GLY A 188 -4.59 -2.70 -1.80
C GLY A 188 -4.34 -3.60 -3.00
N LEU A 189 -3.44 -3.18 -3.89
CA LEU A 189 -3.16 -3.88 -5.14
C LEU A 189 -1.66 -3.97 -5.42
N ILE A 190 -1.20 -5.16 -5.82
CA ILE A 190 0.15 -5.35 -6.35
C ILE A 190 0.11 -5.86 -7.78
N GLU A 191 1.14 -5.50 -8.53
CA GLU A 191 1.44 -6.09 -9.84
C GLU A 191 2.85 -6.66 -9.75
N LEU A 192 3.00 -7.95 -10.00
CA LEU A 192 4.29 -8.61 -10.13
C LEU A 192 4.48 -9.08 -11.57
N GLN A 193 5.73 -9.18 -11.98
CA GLN A 193 6.09 -9.75 -13.27
C GLN A 193 7.15 -10.84 -13.07
N THR A 194 6.88 -12.05 -13.53
CA THR A 194 7.84 -13.15 -13.48
C THR A 194 8.96 -12.94 -14.51
N ASN A 195 10.08 -13.65 -14.35
CA ASN A 195 11.21 -13.53 -15.27
C ASN A 195 10.90 -13.97 -16.71
N ARG A 196 9.84 -14.77 -16.91
CA ARG A 196 9.33 -15.18 -18.23
C ARG A 196 8.32 -14.19 -18.81
N GLY A 197 7.94 -13.18 -18.03
CA GLY A 197 7.11 -12.06 -18.45
C GLY A 197 5.64 -12.17 -18.06
N ALA A 198 5.20 -13.25 -17.40
CA ALA A 198 3.83 -13.35 -16.90
C ALA A 198 3.57 -12.23 -15.89
N VAL A 199 2.49 -11.47 -16.11
CA VAL A 199 2.08 -10.37 -15.24
C VAL A 199 0.94 -10.87 -14.37
N VAL A 200 1.14 -10.84 -13.06
CA VAL A 200 0.12 -11.24 -12.08
C VAL A 200 -0.27 -10.00 -11.28
N VAL A 201 -1.55 -9.68 -11.29
CA VAL A 201 -2.15 -8.63 -10.48
C VAL A 201 -2.88 -9.31 -9.32
N VAL A 202 -2.62 -8.87 -8.10
CA VAL A 202 -3.25 -9.40 -6.88
C VAL A 202 -3.94 -8.25 -6.16
N GLU A 203 -5.17 -8.48 -5.74
CA GLU A 203 -5.97 -7.54 -4.96
C GLU A 203 -6.14 -8.10 -3.53
N GLY A 204 -5.81 -7.26 -2.54
CA GLY A 204 -6.02 -7.55 -1.13
C GLY A 204 -7.51 -7.47 -0.78
N PRO A 205 -8.01 -8.30 0.15
CA PRO A 205 -7.28 -9.26 0.96
C PRO A 205 -6.85 -10.48 0.14
N GLY A 206 -5.61 -10.95 0.31
CA GLY A 206 -5.10 -12.06 -0.49
C GLY A 206 -3.76 -12.63 -0.07
N GLU A 207 -3.56 -13.92 -0.36
CA GLU A 207 -2.36 -14.67 -0.04
C GLU A 207 -1.83 -15.38 -1.29
N LEU A 208 -0.67 -14.93 -1.77
CA LEU A 208 0.01 -15.46 -2.94
C LEU A 208 1.39 -15.99 -2.57
N HIS A 209 1.71 -17.19 -3.04
CA HIS A 209 3.05 -17.77 -2.98
C HIS A 209 3.68 -17.74 -4.37
N VAL A 210 4.79 -17.02 -4.50
CA VAL A 210 5.62 -17.07 -5.71
C VAL A 210 6.50 -18.32 -5.62
N ILE A 211 6.37 -19.25 -6.57
CA ILE A 211 7.09 -20.52 -6.57
C ILE A 211 8.28 -20.46 -7.52
N SER A 212 8.03 -20.09 -8.78
CA SER A 212 9.06 -20.02 -9.83
C SER A 212 8.76 -18.92 -10.86
N ASP A 213 9.55 -18.85 -11.94
CA ASP A 213 9.30 -17.92 -13.05
C ASP A 213 8.09 -18.35 -13.93
N MET A 214 7.58 -19.57 -13.71
CA MET A 214 6.47 -20.19 -14.43
C MET A 214 5.29 -20.62 -13.54
N GLU A 215 5.41 -20.45 -12.21
CA GLU A 215 4.45 -21.00 -11.26
C GLU A 215 4.20 -20.06 -10.08
N VAL A 216 2.92 -19.92 -9.71
CA VAL A 216 2.47 -19.28 -8.48
C VAL A 216 1.39 -20.12 -7.82
N ARG A 217 1.20 -19.95 -6.51
CA ARG A 217 0.06 -20.51 -5.79
C ARG A 217 -0.76 -19.40 -5.17
N CYS A 218 -2.05 -19.39 -5.44
CA CYS A 218 -3.02 -18.50 -4.81
C CYS A 218 -3.73 -19.30 -3.73
N ASP A 219 -3.44 -18.98 -2.47
CA ASP A 219 -4.12 -19.63 -1.35
C ASP A 219 -5.46 -18.94 -1.09
N ARG A 220 -5.52 -17.60 -1.20
CA ARG A 220 -6.75 -16.80 -1.02
C ARG A 220 -6.72 -15.50 -1.83
N GLY A 221 -7.90 -14.98 -2.16
CA GLY A 221 -8.09 -13.66 -2.74
C GLY A 221 -8.27 -13.66 -4.27
N ARG A 222 -8.23 -12.46 -4.87
CA ARG A 222 -8.47 -12.26 -6.30
C ARG A 222 -7.17 -12.01 -7.03
N ILE A 223 -6.94 -12.76 -8.11
CA ILE A 223 -5.80 -12.55 -8.99
C ILE A 223 -6.21 -12.51 -10.46
N ALA A 224 -5.51 -11.68 -11.23
CA ALA A 224 -5.60 -11.64 -12.68
C ALA A 224 -4.22 -11.89 -13.29
N VAL A 225 -4.15 -12.80 -14.25
CA VAL A 225 -2.91 -13.22 -14.89
C VAL A 225 -2.97 -12.89 -16.37
N ASN A 226 -1.92 -12.24 -16.88
CA ASN A 226 -1.72 -11.99 -18.29
C ASN A 226 -0.40 -12.65 -18.72
N VAL A 227 -0.51 -13.65 -19.59
CA VAL A 227 0.63 -14.49 -19.97
C VAL A 227 1.07 -14.19 -21.40
N PRO A 228 2.26 -13.62 -21.62
CA PRO A 228 2.82 -13.44 -22.95
C PRO A 228 3.29 -14.80 -23.53
N PRO A 229 3.54 -14.89 -24.86
CA PRO A 229 4.01 -16.12 -25.49
C PRO A 229 5.26 -16.75 -24.88
N SER A 230 6.15 -15.95 -24.27
CA SER A 230 7.37 -16.42 -23.59
C SER A 230 7.14 -17.17 -22.29
N ALA A 231 5.94 -17.05 -21.71
CA ALA A 231 5.51 -17.69 -20.47
C ALA A 231 4.34 -18.68 -20.69
N HIS A 232 4.09 -19.09 -21.94
CA HIS A 232 3.06 -20.10 -22.25
C HIS A 232 3.24 -21.35 -21.38
N GLY A 233 2.15 -21.85 -20.81
CA GLY A 233 2.17 -22.94 -19.82
C GLY A 233 2.35 -22.46 -18.38
N PHE A 234 2.16 -21.16 -18.11
CA PHE A 234 2.18 -20.62 -16.76
C PHE A 234 1.12 -21.31 -15.88
N LEU A 235 1.53 -21.79 -14.71
CA LEU A 235 0.69 -22.59 -13.83
C LEU A 235 0.32 -21.81 -12.57
N VAL A 236 -0.97 -21.76 -12.29
CA VAL A 236 -1.48 -21.24 -11.02
C VAL A 236 -2.08 -22.37 -10.22
N HIS A 237 -1.50 -22.60 -9.04
CA HIS A 237 -2.04 -23.54 -8.06
C HIS A 237 -3.09 -22.86 -7.20
N THR A 238 -4.18 -23.57 -6.94
CA THR A 238 -5.16 -23.23 -5.89
C THR A 238 -5.43 -24.49 -5.05
N PRO A 239 -6.10 -24.39 -3.89
CA PRO A 239 -6.41 -25.56 -3.07
C PRO A 239 -7.23 -26.64 -3.82
N THR A 240 -8.16 -26.22 -4.69
CA THR A 240 -9.14 -27.11 -5.34
C THR A 240 -8.83 -27.41 -6.81
N VAL A 241 -8.17 -26.49 -7.54
CA VAL A 241 -7.87 -26.65 -8.97
C VAL A 241 -6.56 -25.99 -9.41
N ASN A 242 -5.80 -26.63 -10.29
CA ASN A 242 -4.64 -26.02 -10.94
C ASN A 242 -5.04 -25.48 -12.32
N VAL A 243 -4.64 -24.25 -12.64
CA VAL A 243 -4.95 -23.60 -13.93
C VAL A 243 -3.67 -23.50 -14.75
N ILE A 244 -3.64 -24.16 -15.91
CA ILE A 244 -2.54 -24.08 -16.88
C ILE A 244 -2.93 -23.13 -18.01
N ASP A 245 -2.13 -22.08 -18.18
CA ASP A 245 -2.24 -21.14 -19.29
C ASP A 245 -1.83 -21.77 -20.63
N ARG A 246 -2.57 -21.43 -21.71
CA ARG A 246 -2.21 -21.79 -23.10
C ARG A 246 -1.93 -20.56 -23.98
N GLY A 247 -1.45 -19.47 -23.38
CA GLY A 247 -1.11 -18.20 -24.02
C GLY A 247 -2.26 -17.20 -23.96
N THR A 248 -2.71 -16.84 -22.75
CA THR A 248 -4.05 -16.31 -22.49
C THR A 248 -4.04 -15.33 -21.31
N ALA A 249 -5.11 -14.54 -21.18
CA ALA A 249 -5.42 -13.77 -19.99
C ALA A 249 -6.59 -14.39 -19.24
N PHE A 250 -6.46 -14.61 -17.93
CA PHE A 250 -7.48 -15.20 -17.09
C PHE A 250 -7.46 -14.59 -15.69
N ALA A 251 -8.55 -14.75 -14.95
CA ALA A 251 -8.68 -14.32 -13.58
C ALA A 251 -9.17 -15.49 -12.72
N LEU A 252 -8.83 -15.47 -11.43
CA LEU A 252 -9.39 -16.41 -10.48
C LEU A 252 -9.59 -15.76 -9.11
N HIS A 253 -10.59 -16.26 -8.40
CA HIS A 253 -10.92 -15.89 -7.04
C HIS A 253 -10.89 -17.16 -6.19
N VAL A 254 -10.11 -17.16 -5.12
CA VAL A 254 -10.14 -18.23 -4.11
C VAL A 254 -10.76 -17.65 -2.84
N ALA A 255 -11.93 -18.18 -2.46
CA ALA A 255 -12.66 -17.79 -1.27
C ALA A 255 -12.03 -18.36 0.01
N ASP A 256 -12.48 -17.90 1.18
CA ASP A 256 -11.92 -18.33 2.47
C ASP A 256 -12.23 -19.79 2.84
N ASP A 257 -13.25 -20.37 2.22
CA ASP A 257 -13.63 -21.78 2.28
C ASP A 257 -12.94 -22.64 1.21
N ASP A 258 -11.90 -22.08 0.56
CA ASP A 258 -11.07 -22.70 -0.46
C ASP A 258 -11.80 -23.00 -1.80
N GLU A 259 -13.04 -22.54 -1.99
CA GLU A 259 -13.73 -22.57 -3.28
C GLU A 259 -13.04 -21.65 -4.30
N ALA A 260 -12.94 -22.11 -5.56
CA ALA A 260 -12.21 -21.40 -6.60
C ALA A 260 -13.10 -21.07 -7.81
N GLU A 261 -13.19 -19.79 -8.18
CA GLU A 261 -13.77 -19.34 -9.44
C GLU A 261 -12.66 -19.05 -10.45
N VAL A 262 -12.80 -19.52 -11.70
CA VAL A 262 -11.87 -19.27 -12.79
C VAL A 262 -12.60 -18.64 -13.97
N HIS A 263 -12.10 -17.51 -14.47
CA HIS A 263 -12.69 -16.73 -15.57
C HIS A 263 -11.68 -16.51 -16.69
N VAL A 264 -12.00 -16.91 -17.91
CA VAL A 264 -11.12 -16.67 -19.07
C VAL A 264 -11.46 -15.33 -19.70
N ILE A 265 -10.48 -14.41 -19.70
CA ILE A 265 -10.63 -13.06 -20.23
C ILE A 265 -10.38 -13.05 -21.75
N GLU A 266 -9.30 -13.69 -22.19
CA GLU A 266 -8.90 -13.75 -23.61
C GLU A 266 -8.09 -15.02 -23.86
N GLY A 267 -8.56 -15.89 -24.76
CA GLY A 267 -7.86 -17.12 -25.16
C GLY A 267 -8.45 -18.40 -24.54
N MET A 268 -7.60 -19.31 -24.05
CA MET A 268 -8.00 -20.58 -23.42
C MET A 268 -7.09 -21.01 -22.26
N VAL A 269 -7.66 -21.68 -21.27
CA VAL A 269 -6.93 -22.31 -20.15
C VAL A 269 -7.34 -23.76 -19.99
N GLU A 270 -6.46 -24.57 -19.39
CA GLU A 270 -6.76 -25.95 -18.99
C GLU A 270 -6.81 -26.06 -17.47
N LEU A 271 -7.85 -26.69 -16.95
CA LEU A 271 -8.03 -26.99 -15.54
C LEU A 271 -7.58 -28.41 -15.26
N VAL A 272 -6.76 -28.54 -14.22
CA VAL A 272 -6.09 -29.78 -13.83
C VAL A 272 -6.39 -30.07 -12.37
N SER A 273 -6.72 -31.32 -12.06
CA SER A 273 -6.87 -31.75 -10.67
C SER A 273 -5.52 -31.66 -9.93
N PRO A 274 -5.48 -31.07 -8.71
CA PRO A 274 -4.25 -30.98 -7.92
C PRO A 274 -3.63 -32.35 -7.58
N THR A 275 -4.43 -33.42 -7.54
CA THR A 275 -3.98 -34.75 -7.10
C THR A 275 -3.54 -35.67 -8.23
N THR A 276 -4.14 -35.57 -9.42
CA THR A 276 -3.87 -36.49 -10.54
C THR A 276 -3.08 -35.86 -11.68
N ASN A 277 -2.92 -34.53 -11.68
CA ASN A 277 -2.22 -33.75 -12.71
C ASN A 277 -2.69 -34.01 -14.16
N THR A 278 -3.90 -34.55 -14.32
CA THR A 278 -4.55 -34.80 -15.61
C THR A 278 -5.51 -33.66 -15.96
N PRO A 279 -5.48 -33.11 -17.20
CA PRO A 279 -6.46 -32.12 -17.63
C PRO A 279 -7.89 -32.66 -17.50
N VAL A 280 -8.71 -31.95 -16.75
CA VAL A 280 -10.10 -32.33 -16.46
C VAL A 280 -11.05 -31.53 -17.34
N ARG A 281 -10.71 -30.26 -17.64
CA ARG A 281 -11.59 -29.34 -18.36
C ARG A 281 -10.83 -28.25 -19.10
N GLU A 282 -11.30 -27.88 -20.29
CA GLU A 282 -10.83 -26.71 -21.05
C GLU A 282 -11.85 -25.57 -20.90
N LEU A 283 -11.37 -24.34 -20.71
CA LEU A 283 -12.18 -23.13 -20.75
C LEU A 283 -11.65 -22.17 -21.82
N ARG A 284 -12.56 -21.47 -22.48
CA ARG A 284 -12.30 -20.48 -23.54
C ARG A 284 -12.81 -19.11 -23.16
N GLU A 285 -12.39 -18.10 -23.92
CA GLU A 285 -12.80 -16.71 -23.77
C GLU A 285 -14.28 -16.53 -23.43
N GLY A 286 -14.56 -15.77 -22.37
CA GLY A 286 -15.90 -15.49 -21.86
C GLY A 286 -16.51 -16.60 -21.01
N GLN A 287 -15.88 -17.77 -20.93
CA GLN A 287 -16.33 -18.85 -20.05
C GLN A 287 -15.76 -18.69 -18.63
N ALA A 288 -16.55 -19.16 -17.66
CA ALA A 288 -16.15 -19.20 -16.27
C ALA A 288 -16.70 -20.46 -15.60
N VAL A 289 -15.96 -20.95 -14.60
CA VAL A 289 -16.36 -22.10 -13.79
C VAL A 289 -16.04 -21.84 -12.34
N GLU A 290 -16.87 -22.37 -11.46
CA GLU A 290 -16.61 -22.50 -10.03
C GLU A 290 -16.24 -23.96 -9.74
N VAL A 291 -15.27 -24.15 -8.84
CA VAL A 291 -14.82 -25.46 -8.36
C VAL A 291 -15.02 -25.51 -6.86
N ALA A 292 -16.00 -26.30 -6.43
CA ALA A 292 -16.30 -26.51 -5.03
C ALA A 292 -15.21 -27.34 -4.33
N MET A 293 -15.18 -27.31 -3.00
CA MET A 293 -14.24 -28.10 -2.20
C MET A 293 -14.30 -29.62 -2.44
N THR A 294 -15.45 -30.13 -2.90
CA THR A 294 -15.63 -31.53 -3.30
C THR A 294 -14.93 -31.89 -4.62
N GLY A 295 -14.43 -30.89 -5.35
CA GLY A 295 -13.87 -31.02 -6.69
C GLY A 295 -14.91 -31.03 -7.81
N GLU A 296 -16.17 -30.71 -7.50
CA GLU A 296 -17.25 -30.57 -8.49
C GLU A 296 -17.13 -29.23 -9.24
N TYR A 297 -17.41 -29.26 -10.54
CA TYR A 297 -17.32 -28.10 -11.43
C TYR A 297 -18.72 -27.58 -11.76
N ARG A 298 -18.96 -26.28 -11.58
CA ARG A 298 -20.22 -25.60 -11.90
C ARG A 298 -19.99 -24.43 -12.85
N ASP A 299 -20.76 -24.37 -13.94
CA ASP A 299 -20.67 -23.24 -14.88
C ASP A 299 -21.34 -22.01 -14.28
N ILE A 300 -20.61 -20.89 -14.32
CA ILE A 300 -21.07 -19.60 -13.81
C ILE A 300 -21.01 -18.53 -14.91
N GLN A 301 -21.74 -17.43 -14.71
CA GLN A 301 -21.60 -16.26 -15.58
C GLN A 301 -20.24 -15.61 -15.35
N SER A 302 -19.56 -15.21 -16.42
CA SER A 302 -18.26 -14.57 -16.29
C SER A 302 -18.39 -13.19 -15.66
N SER A 303 -17.72 -13.00 -14.52
CA SER A 303 -17.58 -11.73 -13.80
C SER A 303 -16.18 -11.12 -14.00
N ALA A 304 -15.50 -11.44 -15.11
CA ALA A 304 -14.12 -11.01 -15.39
C ALA A 304 -13.85 -9.51 -15.20
N ALA A 305 -14.86 -8.65 -15.37
CA ALA A 305 -14.76 -7.21 -15.14
C ALA A 305 -14.57 -6.80 -13.66
N ALA A 306 -14.88 -7.69 -12.70
CA ALA A 306 -14.69 -7.47 -11.27
C ALA A 306 -13.23 -7.63 -10.82
N PHE A 307 -12.36 -8.15 -11.69
CA PHE A 307 -10.95 -8.37 -11.40
C PHE A 307 -10.10 -7.19 -11.87
N SER A 308 -9.13 -6.82 -11.04
CA SER A 308 -8.17 -5.78 -11.40
C SER A 308 -7.20 -6.26 -12.49
N THR A 309 -7.36 -5.78 -13.72
CA THR A 309 -6.44 -6.03 -14.85
C THR A 309 -5.19 -5.15 -14.80
N PRO A 310 -4.10 -5.46 -15.55
CA PRO A 310 -2.93 -4.57 -15.67
C PRO A 310 -3.29 -3.14 -16.12
N ALA A 311 -4.33 -2.99 -16.95
CA ALA A 311 -4.83 -1.68 -17.37
C ALA A 311 -5.48 -0.92 -16.19
N SER A 312 -6.33 -1.58 -15.40
CA SER A 312 -6.90 -0.99 -14.19
C SER A 312 -5.84 -0.64 -13.15
N ALA A 313 -4.82 -1.50 -12.97
CA ALA A 313 -3.68 -1.24 -12.09
C ALA A 313 -2.88 -0.02 -12.54
N ASN A 314 -2.69 0.20 -13.85
CA ASN A 314 -2.10 1.43 -14.38
C ASN A 314 -2.94 2.68 -14.05
N SER A 315 -4.26 2.60 -14.20
CA SER A 315 -5.18 3.69 -13.85
C SER A 315 -5.13 4.02 -12.36
N LYS A 316 -5.23 3.00 -11.49
CA LYS A 316 -5.09 3.14 -10.03
C LYS A 316 -3.72 3.74 -9.66
N ALA A 317 -2.63 3.27 -10.25
CA ALA A 317 -1.28 3.82 -10.02
C ALA A 317 -1.16 5.29 -10.42
N ARG A 318 -1.80 5.70 -11.52
CA ARG A 318 -1.81 7.10 -11.97
C ARG A 318 -2.56 7.99 -10.99
N LEU A 319 -3.70 7.53 -10.46
CA LEU A 319 -4.45 8.25 -9.42
C LEU A 319 -3.62 8.35 -8.13
N ALA A 320 -3.01 7.25 -7.67
CA ALA A 320 -2.15 7.26 -6.50
C ALA A 320 -0.94 8.22 -6.64
N ALA A 321 -0.37 8.33 -7.84
CA ALA A 321 0.68 9.30 -8.13
C ALA A 321 0.19 10.76 -8.08
N LEU A 322 -1.04 11.04 -8.51
CA LEU A 322 -1.66 12.37 -8.39
C LEU A 322 -1.89 12.74 -6.91
N LEU A 323 -2.44 11.82 -6.11
CA LEU A 323 -2.64 12.02 -4.67
C LEU A 323 -1.32 12.22 -3.93
N SER A 324 -0.29 11.42 -4.27
CA SER A 324 1.07 11.58 -3.73
C SER A 324 1.64 12.97 -4.03
N ARG A 325 1.38 13.50 -5.22
CA ARG A 325 1.79 14.85 -5.59
C ARG A 325 1.03 15.93 -4.82
N GLN A 326 -0.26 15.74 -4.56
CA GLN A 326 -1.05 16.66 -3.74
C GLN A 326 -0.53 16.70 -2.29
N ARG A 327 -0.31 15.54 -1.68
CA ARG A 327 0.30 15.39 -0.35
C ARG A 327 1.70 16.02 -0.30
N TRP A 328 2.51 15.79 -1.33
CA TRP A 328 3.82 16.46 -1.47
C TRP A 328 3.71 17.98 -1.54
N ASN A 329 2.76 18.53 -2.31
CA ASN A 329 2.54 19.97 -2.42
C ASN A 329 2.11 20.60 -1.07
N ARG A 330 1.25 19.91 -0.30
CA ARG A 330 0.84 20.34 1.05
C ARG A 330 2.05 20.43 1.98
N ARG A 331 2.84 19.36 2.06
CA ARG A 331 4.10 19.32 2.82
C ARG A 331 5.11 20.37 2.34
N ARG A 332 5.24 20.56 1.02
CA ARG A 332 6.09 21.59 0.41
C ARG A 332 5.73 22.97 0.96
N ALA A 333 4.44 23.30 1.07
CA ALA A 333 3.99 24.56 1.66
C ALA A 333 4.37 24.69 3.13
N ALA A 334 4.24 23.62 3.93
CA ALA A 334 4.66 23.62 5.33
C ALA A 334 6.18 23.88 5.49
N ILE A 335 7.02 23.24 4.66
CA ILE A 335 8.49 23.47 4.66
C ILE A 335 8.82 24.93 4.30
N MET A 336 8.15 25.48 3.29
CA MET A 336 8.35 26.87 2.87
C MET A 336 7.97 27.90 3.94
N ASN A 337 7.20 27.50 4.96
CA ASN A 337 6.84 28.34 6.10
C ASN A 337 7.61 27.99 7.39
N ASN A 338 8.48 26.97 7.35
CA ASN A 338 9.20 26.50 8.53
C ASN A 338 10.45 27.36 8.80
N PRO A 339 10.50 28.10 9.92
CA PRO A 339 11.60 29.02 10.22
C PRO A 339 12.96 28.31 10.43
N ASP A 340 12.95 27.01 10.75
CA ASP A 340 14.17 26.20 10.91
C ASP A 340 14.77 25.77 9.57
N CYS A 341 14.07 25.99 8.44
CA CYS A 341 14.54 25.57 7.13
C CYS A 341 15.62 26.52 6.59
N LEU A 342 16.84 25.98 6.42
CA LEU A 342 17.98 26.70 5.87
C LEU A 342 18.05 26.62 4.34
N VAL A 343 17.83 25.41 3.82
CA VAL A 343 17.87 25.11 2.38
C VAL A 343 16.69 24.22 2.03
N TYR A 344 15.91 24.62 1.06
CA TYR A 344 14.92 23.76 0.43
C TYR A 344 14.99 23.86 -1.08
N TYR A 345 15.43 22.78 -1.72
CA TYR A 345 15.39 22.63 -3.16
C TYR A 345 14.29 21.64 -3.53
N ASP A 346 13.23 22.16 -4.13
CA ASP A 346 12.05 21.39 -4.56
C ASP A 346 12.14 20.87 -5.99
N PHE A 347 13.18 21.29 -6.74
CA PHE A 347 13.40 20.96 -8.14
C PHE A 347 12.18 21.30 -9.03
N VAL A 348 11.50 22.42 -8.73
CA VAL A 348 10.43 23.00 -9.56
C VAL A 348 10.97 24.24 -10.29
N PRO A 349 10.99 24.25 -11.64
CA PRO A 349 11.56 25.36 -12.41
C PRO A 349 10.68 26.60 -12.39
N GLU A 350 11.29 27.78 -12.38
CA GLU A 350 10.57 29.06 -12.44
C GLU A 350 9.70 29.22 -13.70
N SER A 351 10.12 28.66 -14.85
CA SER A 351 9.37 28.71 -16.10
C SER A 351 8.01 27.99 -16.05
N SER A 352 7.73 27.22 -14.99
CA SER A 352 6.42 26.63 -14.75
C SER A 352 5.42 27.56 -14.04
N ASN A 353 5.89 28.67 -13.45
CA ASN A 353 5.08 29.59 -12.65
C ASN A 353 4.87 30.98 -13.27
N GLN A 354 5.53 31.33 -14.38
CA GLN A 354 5.32 32.61 -15.05
C GLN A 354 5.30 32.51 -16.58
N GLN A 355 4.26 33.10 -17.15
CA GLN A 355 4.13 33.44 -18.56
C GLN A 355 5.08 34.60 -18.88
N THR A 356 6.40 34.37 -18.87
CA THR A 356 7.41 35.40 -19.13
C THR A 356 7.84 35.41 -20.59
N ASN A 357 7.67 36.59 -21.19
CA ASN A 357 8.14 36.93 -22.52
C ASN A 357 9.68 36.83 -22.61
N GLY A 358 10.19 35.77 -23.24
CA GLY A 358 11.41 35.85 -24.06
C GLY A 358 12.78 36.03 -23.38
N GLN A 359 12.96 35.72 -22.09
CA GLN A 359 14.29 35.68 -21.43
C GLN A 359 14.63 34.28 -20.84
N GLY A 360 14.12 33.20 -21.42
CA GLY A 360 14.21 31.84 -20.85
C GLY A 360 15.52 31.06 -21.07
N LYS A 361 16.69 31.60 -20.70
CA LYS A 361 17.95 30.81 -20.74
C LYS A 361 18.79 30.83 -19.45
N SER A 362 18.58 31.78 -18.53
CA SER A 362 19.26 31.81 -17.22
C SER A 362 18.62 30.89 -16.18
N ASP A 363 17.34 30.55 -16.33
CA ASP A 363 16.56 29.94 -15.25
C ASP A 363 16.75 28.42 -15.16
N ASP A 364 17.42 27.80 -16.14
CA ASP A 364 17.75 26.38 -16.14
C ASP A 364 19.04 26.03 -15.37
N ILE A 365 19.85 27.03 -15.00
CA ILE A 365 21.14 26.84 -14.29
C ILE A 365 21.07 27.21 -12.80
N VAL A 366 19.95 27.74 -12.32
CA VAL A 366 19.74 28.10 -10.91
C VAL A 366 18.64 27.22 -10.32
N LEU A 367 18.93 26.66 -9.15
CA LEU A 367 18.01 25.92 -8.31
C LEU A 367 17.67 26.79 -7.09
N VAL A 368 16.51 27.43 -7.13
CA VAL A 368 16.10 28.42 -6.13
C VAL A 368 15.94 27.78 -4.75
N ASN A 369 16.52 28.38 -3.72
CA ASN A 369 16.28 28.02 -2.33
C ASN A 369 14.89 28.51 -1.89
N ARG A 370 13.98 27.58 -1.60
CA ARG A 370 12.58 27.83 -1.22
C ARG A 370 12.36 27.98 0.29
N ALA A 371 13.42 28.00 1.11
CA ALA A 371 13.31 28.30 2.53
C ALA A 371 12.60 29.66 2.76
N PRO A 372 11.89 29.88 3.89
CA PRO A 372 11.14 31.12 4.13
C PRO A 372 12.02 32.36 4.17
N ASN A 373 13.24 32.24 4.70
CA ASN A 373 14.21 33.32 4.82
C ASN A 373 15.53 32.89 4.18
N PRO A 374 15.59 32.74 2.84
CA PRO A 374 16.75 32.18 2.18
C PRO A 374 17.93 33.16 2.31
N ILE A 375 19.09 32.66 2.73
CA ILE A 375 20.29 33.48 2.85
C ILE A 375 20.74 33.89 1.43
N ALA A 376 21.17 35.15 1.26
CA ALA A 376 21.63 35.64 -0.03
C ALA A 376 22.78 34.77 -0.59
N GLY A 377 22.63 34.31 -1.83
CA GLY A 377 23.60 33.41 -2.48
C GLY A 377 23.50 31.94 -2.05
N SER A 378 22.46 31.56 -1.28
CA SER A 378 22.19 30.17 -0.93
C SER A 378 21.45 29.38 -2.01
N ASP A 379 21.10 29.99 -3.15
CA ASP A 379 20.58 29.27 -4.30
C ASP A 379 21.62 28.26 -4.84
N GLY A 380 21.14 27.14 -5.34
CA GLY A 380 21.96 26.12 -5.98
C GLY A 380 22.34 26.54 -7.40
N ILE A 381 23.61 26.41 -7.76
CA ILE A 381 24.09 26.59 -9.14
C ILE A 381 24.27 25.22 -9.77
N ILE A 382 23.49 24.96 -10.80
CA ILE A 382 23.49 23.71 -11.57
C ILE A 382 24.65 23.76 -12.56
N VAL A 383 25.52 22.75 -12.51
CA VAL A 383 26.68 22.62 -13.39
C VAL A 383 26.59 21.29 -14.12
N GLY A 384 26.36 21.32 -15.44
CA GLY A 384 26.39 20.14 -16.31
C GLY A 384 25.19 19.19 -16.21
N CYS A 385 24.40 19.25 -15.14
CA CYS A 385 23.23 18.39 -14.97
C CYS A 385 22.13 18.72 -15.98
N ASP A 386 21.47 17.67 -16.49
CA ASP A 386 20.26 17.79 -17.29
C ASP A 386 19.01 17.62 -16.42
N TRP A 387 17.98 18.41 -16.70
CA TRP A 387 16.67 18.21 -16.12
C TRP A 387 15.97 16.99 -16.71
N THR A 388 15.39 16.15 -15.86
CA THR A 388 14.66 14.93 -16.24
C THR A 388 13.34 14.82 -15.48
N GLU A 389 12.60 13.74 -15.73
CA GLU A 389 11.44 13.35 -14.91
C GLU A 389 11.90 12.79 -13.54
N GLY A 390 11.16 13.16 -12.49
CA GLY A 390 11.36 12.79 -11.09
C GLY A 390 10.54 11.58 -10.65
N ARG A 391 10.15 11.52 -9.37
CA ARG A 391 9.38 10.42 -8.76
C ARG A 391 8.06 10.10 -9.44
N TRP A 392 7.34 11.13 -9.89
CA TRP A 392 6.04 11.00 -10.52
C TRP A 392 5.93 11.94 -11.71
N HIS A 393 4.97 11.63 -12.58
CA HIS A 393 4.75 12.41 -13.78
C HIS A 393 4.52 13.89 -13.46
N GLY A 394 5.22 14.76 -14.18
CA GLY A 394 5.17 16.22 -13.97
C GLY A 394 6.04 16.76 -12.84
N LYS A 395 6.63 15.91 -11.97
CA LYS A 395 7.71 16.33 -11.05
C LYS A 395 9.03 16.22 -11.79
N ARG A 396 9.87 17.25 -11.69
CA ARG A 396 11.21 17.24 -12.28
C ARG A 396 12.27 16.79 -11.29
N ALA A 397 13.39 16.36 -11.84
CA ALA A 397 14.63 15.98 -11.16
C ALA A 397 15.83 16.50 -11.96
N LEU A 398 17.02 16.50 -11.35
CA LEU A 398 18.29 16.69 -12.06
C LEU A 398 19.02 15.35 -12.15
N GLY A 399 19.49 15.02 -13.35
CA GLY A 399 20.28 13.82 -13.63
C GLY A 399 21.78 14.07 -13.49
N PHE A 400 22.46 13.09 -12.91
CA PHE A 400 23.91 13.04 -12.71
C PHE A 400 24.45 11.86 -13.51
N LYS A 401 25.14 12.15 -14.61
CA LYS A 401 25.69 11.13 -15.53
C LYS A 401 27.14 11.40 -15.89
N ASN A 402 27.53 12.66 -16.02
CA ASN A 402 28.88 13.07 -16.38
C ASN A 402 29.65 13.49 -15.13
N VAL A 403 30.96 13.29 -15.16
CA VAL A 403 31.88 13.68 -14.06
C VAL A 403 31.83 15.17 -13.70
N SER A 404 31.31 16.01 -14.59
CA SER A 404 31.09 17.45 -14.40
C SER A 404 29.88 17.77 -13.52
N ASP A 405 28.91 16.86 -13.44
CA ASP A 405 27.54 17.14 -12.98
C ASP A 405 27.49 17.35 -11.48
N ARG A 406 27.11 18.55 -11.04
CA ARG A 406 26.97 18.89 -9.62
C ARG A 406 26.09 20.11 -9.41
N ILE A 407 25.61 20.28 -8.18
CA ILE A 407 24.96 21.52 -7.74
C ILE A 407 25.85 22.15 -6.68
N LEU A 408 26.16 23.44 -6.84
CA LEU A 408 26.98 24.21 -5.90
C LEU A 408 26.09 25.10 -5.06
N PHE A 409 26.28 25.11 -3.74
CA PHE A 409 25.61 26.08 -2.88
C PHE A 409 26.47 26.40 -1.66
N SER A 410 26.15 27.48 -0.96
CA SER A 410 26.88 27.87 0.25
C SER A 410 25.92 28.52 1.23
N VAL A 411 25.96 28.06 2.48
CA VAL A 411 25.23 28.69 3.58
C VAL A 411 26.25 29.11 4.64
N PRO A 412 26.39 30.41 4.95
CA PRO A 412 27.31 30.88 5.97
C PRO A 412 26.85 30.41 7.36
N GLY A 413 27.82 30.22 8.26
CA GLY A 413 27.58 29.85 9.66
C GLY A 413 28.23 28.52 10.04
N GLU A 414 28.15 28.21 11.33
CA GLU A 414 28.45 26.91 11.93
C GLU A 414 27.24 26.52 12.77
N TYR A 415 26.86 25.25 12.71
CA TYR A 415 25.59 24.75 13.27
C TYR A 415 25.89 23.62 14.25
N GLU A 416 25.36 23.73 15.48
CA GLU A 416 25.42 22.66 16.47
C GLU A 416 24.45 21.52 16.15
N SER A 417 23.31 21.84 15.53
CA SER A 417 22.28 20.88 15.12
C SER A 417 21.93 21.06 13.65
N LEU A 418 21.86 19.95 12.92
CA LEU A 418 21.52 19.97 11.50
C LEU A 418 20.86 18.67 11.06
N SER A 419 19.70 18.78 10.42
CA SER A 419 19.03 17.64 9.78
C SER A 419 18.97 17.83 8.27
N CYS A 420 19.23 16.77 7.52
CA CYS A 420 19.20 16.79 6.07
C CYS A 420 18.36 15.62 5.55
N ILE A 421 17.54 15.90 4.54
CA ILE A 421 16.81 14.89 3.76
C ILE A 421 17.14 15.09 2.28
N LEU A 422 17.50 14.01 1.61
CA LEU A 422 17.76 13.95 0.18
C LEU A 422 16.92 12.84 -0.44
N THR A 423 16.09 13.19 -1.43
CA THR A 423 15.40 12.18 -2.25
C THR A 423 16.19 11.90 -3.51
N VAL A 424 16.63 10.64 -3.65
CA VAL A 424 17.56 10.19 -4.68
C VAL A 424 17.06 8.92 -5.34
N ARG A 425 17.35 8.77 -6.64
CA ARG A 425 17.35 7.50 -7.36
C ARG A 425 18.79 7.20 -7.80
N ILE A 426 19.38 6.15 -7.28
CA ILE A 426 20.74 5.71 -7.67
C ILE A 426 20.59 4.70 -8.80
N ASP A 427 21.02 5.05 -10.01
CA ASP A 427 20.90 4.20 -11.20
C ASP A 427 22.08 3.21 -11.31
N ALA A 428 23.27 3.59 -10.83
CA ALA A 428 24.43 2.70 -10.76
C ALA A 428 25.44 3.12 -9.69
N ILE A 429 26.10 2.14 -9.07
CA ILE A 429 27.26 2.35 -8.21
C ILE A 429 28.51 1.89 -8.99
N ASN A 430 29.14 2.84 -9.68
CA ASN A 430 30.26 2.57 -10.59
C ASN A 430 31.58 3.22 -10.14
N SER A 431 31.56 3.96 -9.03
CA SER A 431 32.72 4.60 -8.45
C SER A 431 33.07 4.01 -7.08
N VAL A 432 34.35 4.12 -6.73
CA VAL A 432 34.84 3.80 -5.38
C VAL A 432 34.30 4.75 -4.31
N ALA A 433 33.77 5.91 -4.71
CA ALA A 433 33.06 6.85 -3.86
C ALA A 433 31.90 7.49 -4.64
N ASN A 434 30.69 7.42 -4.09
CA ASN A 434 29.47 7.93 -4.74
C ASN A 434 28.91 9.06 -3.87
N PRO A 435 29.41 10.30 -4.04
CA PRO A 435 29.07 11.42 -3.17
C PRO A 435 27.60 11.82 -3.29
N LEU A 436 26.98 12.07 -2.13
CA LEU A 436 25.65 12.64 -2.01
C LEU A 436 25.77 14.15 -1.73
N LEU A 437 26.52 14.49 -0.68
CA LEU A 437 26.74 15.87 -0.23
C LEU A 437 28.16 16.01 0.33
N VAL A 438 28.90 17.01 -0.16
CA VAL A 438 30.34 17.16 0.12
C VAL A 438 30.68 18.63 0.31
N SER A 439 31.40 18.97 1.38
CA SER A 439 31.97 20.32 1.55
C SER A 439 33.23 20.52 0.68
N ARG A 440 33.53 21.72 0.21
CA ARG A 440 34.76 22.01 -0.57
C ARG A 440 35.87 22.51 0.34
N GLY A 441 37.08 21.98 0.12
CA GLY A 441 38.32 22.53 0.67
C GLY A 441 39.03 21.60 1.66
N ARG A 442 40.26 21.98 2.06
CA ARG A 442 41.12 21.19 2.96
C ARG A 442 41.29 21.79 4.37
N LYS A 443 40.40 22.70 4.78
CA LYS A 443 40.45 23.31 6.12
C LYS A 443 39.83 22.35 7.15
N ALA A 444 40.18 22.53 8.43
CA ALA A 444 39.52 21.83 9.52
C ALA A 444 37.99 22.06 9.45
N GLY A 445 37.19 20.99 9.61
CA GLY A 445 35.73 21.04 9.50
C GLY A 445 35.15 20.55 8.15
N HIS A 446 35.98 20.08 7.20
CA HIS A 446 35.49 19.46 5.97
C HIS A 446 34.87 18.08 6.25
N TRP A 447 33.70 17.82 5.67
CA TRP A 447 32.97 16.56 5.75
C TRP A 447 32.38 16.13 4.39
N GLN A 448 32.07 14.84 4.30
CA GLN A 448 31.46 14.19 3.14
C GLN A 448 30.45 13.14 3.59
N TRP A 449 29.36 13.06 2.84
CA TRP A 449 28.36 12.01 2.94
C TRP A 449 28.21 11.32 1.60
N LEU A 450 28.43 10.00 1.57
CA LEU A 450 28.54 9.22 0.34
C LEU A 450 27.97 7.82 0.50
N VAL A 451 27.68 7.18 -0.64
CA VAL A 451 27.37 5.75 -0.73
C VAL A 451 28.64 4.98 -1.09
N THR A 452 28.95 3.95 -0.30
CA THR A 452 30.11 3.07 -0.55
C THR A 452 29.81 2.07 -1.66
N PRO A 453 30.82 1.59 -2.40
CA PRO A 453 30.64 0.46 -3.30
C PRO A 453 30.22 -0.80 -2.50
N PRO A 454 29.39 -1.69 -3.09
CA PRO A 454 28.94 -2.87 -2.39
C PRO A 454 30.09 -3.76 -1.92
N LYS A 455 30.03 -4.26 -0.68
CA LYS A 455 31.04 -5.21 -0.17
C LYS A 455 30.93 -6.55 -0.89
N GLN A 456 32.05 -7.27 -1.05
CA GLN A 456 32.06 -8.57 -1.72
C GLN A 456 31.26 -9.66 -0.98
N GLU A 457 31.19 -9.59 0.35
CA GLU A 457 30.59 -10.63 1.19
C GLU A 457 29.05 -10.55 1.24
N ASP A 458 28.48 -9.35 1.34
CA ASP A 458 27.03 -9.14 1.51
C ASP A 458 26.35 -8.48 0.29
N ARG A 459 27.11 -8.03 -0.72
CA ARG A 459 26.63 -7.32 -1.92
C ARG A 459 25.80 -6.07 -1.62
N THR A 460 26.01 -5.46 -0.46
CA THR A 460 25.31 -4.26 -0.04
C THR A 460 26.25 -3.06 0.04
N ALA A 461 25.71 -1.90 -0.35
CA ALA A 461 26.32 -0.60 -0.18
C ALA A 461 25.88 0.02 1.16
N ASP A 462 26.76 0.80 1.75
CA ASP A 462 26.56 1.49 3.02
C ASP A 462 26.51 3.01 2.82
N LEU A 463 25.95 3.73 3.79
CA LEU A 463 26.16 5.16 3.92
C LEU A 463 27.44 5.41 4.71
N GLN A 464 28.36 6.19 4.15
CA GLN A 464 29.58 6.58 4.81
C GLN A 464 29.60 8.09 5.05
N TRP A 465 29.96 8.43 6.28
CA TRP A 465 30.31 9.78 6.67
C TRP A 465 31.83 9.87 6.89
N THR A 466 32.44 10.87 6.26
CA THR A 466 33.84 11.22 6.51
C THR A 466 33.93 12.67 6.97
N GLY A 467 34.78 12.94 7.95
CA GLY A 467 34.93 14.28 8.51
C GLY A 467 36.34 14.48 9.03
N SER A 468 36.97 15.58 8.61
CA SER A 468 38.19 16.11 9.19
C SER A 468 37.83 17.00 10.37
N HIS A 469 37.45 16.41 11.50
CA HIS A 469 37.31 17.21 12.72
C HIS A 469 38.68 17.77 13.15
N PRO A 470 38.75 18.97 13.74
CA PRO A 470 40.02 19.61 14.13
C PRO A 470 40.87 18.86 15.18
N PHE A 471 40.48 17.67 15.64
CA PHE A 471 41.05 17.06 16.85
C PHE A 471 41.69 15.68 16.64
N ARG A 472 42.86 15.69 15.97
CA ARG A 472 44.16 15.17 16.42
C ARG A 472 45.09 14.89 15.24
N ASP A 473 46.11 15.73 15.13
CA ASP A 473 47.28 15.52 14.27
C ASP A 473 48.52 15.00 15.06
N ALA A 474 48.33 14.43 16.26
CA ALA A 474 49.45 14.08 17.13
C ALA A 474 49.50 12.66 17.70
N VAL A 475 48.47 11.80 17.53
CA VAL A 475 48.52 10.40 18.03
C VAL A 475 48.17 9.34 16.99
N SER A 476 47.70 9.70 15.80
CA SER A 476 47.38 8.72 14.73
C SER A 476 48.59 8.25 13.91
N LYS A 477 49.81 8.76 14.14
CA LYS A 477 51.01 8.26 13.46
C LYS A 477 51.36 6.80 13.79
N ALA A 478 50.74 6.20 14.82
CA ALA A 478 50.92 4.78 15.15
C ALA A 478 49.88 3.84 14.51
N SER A 479 48.80 4.36 13.92
CA SER A 479 47.74 3.57 13.28
C SER A 479 47.08 4.42 12.18
N GLY A 480 47.64 4.41 10.98
CA GLY A 480 47.24 5.27 9.86
C GLY A 480 45.85 4.97 9.28
N GLY A 481 44.78 5.35 9.97
CA GLY A 481 43.40 5.22 9.49
C GLY A 481 42.59 6.51 9.70
N SER A 482 42.06 7.06 8.59
CA SER A 482 40.96 8.02 8.63
C SER A 482 39.76 7.36 9.32
N ARG A 483 39.09 8.04 10.25
CA ARG A 483 37.93 7.45 10.98
C ARG A 483 36.68 7.57 10.11
N PHE A 484 36.37 6.51 9.36
CA PHE A 484 35.12 6.37 8.64
C PHE A 484 33.99 6.00 9.62
N ARG A 485 32.80 6.59 9.47
CA ARG A 485 31.55 6.07 10.07
C ARG A 485 30.73 5.48 8.94
N VAL A 486 30.41 4.21 9.06
CA VAL A 486 29.75 3.43 8.01
C VAL A 486 28.49 2.83 8.62
N SER A 487 27.35 3.05 7.98
CA SER A 487 26.10 2.46 8.42
C SER A 487 26.15 0.93 8.30
N ALA A 488 25.16 0.25 8.89
CA ALA A 488 24.84 -1.10 8.45
C ALA A 488 24.52 -1.10 6.93
N PRO A 489 24.65 -2.24 6.24
CA PRO A 489 24.13 -2.47 4.90
C PRO A 489 22.79 -1.80 4.62
N VAL A 490 22.75 -0.79 3.75
CA VAL A 490 21.51 -0.03 3.47
C VAL A 490 20.92 -0.27 2.09
N LEU A 491 21.78 -0.55 1.10
CA LEU A 491 21.40 -0.53 -0.30
C LEU A 491 21.86 -1.81 -0.97
N ARG A 492 20.89 -2.64 -1.34
CA ARG A 492 21.15 -3.82 -2.17
C ARG A 492 21.21 -3.41 -3.63
N ARG A 493 21.98 -4.14 -4.44
CA ARG A 493 22.12 -3.85 -5.89
C ARG A 493 20.76 -3.89 -6.60
N GLU A 494 19.88 -4.73 -6.09
CA GLU A 494 18.51 -4.97 -6.52
C GLU A 494 17.59 -3.75 -6.30
N GLN A 495 17.98 -2.79 -5.46
CA GLN A 495 17.21 -1.59 -5.16
C GLN A 495 17.63 -0.39 -6.05
N LEU A 496 18.66 -0.54 -6.89
CA LEU A 496 19.09 0.49 -7.83
C LEU A 496 17.99 0.78 -8.86
N GLY A 497 17.87 2.05 -9.26
CA GLY A 497 16.82 2.53 -10.14
C GLY A 497 15.50 2.86 -9.45
N ASN A 498 15.39 2.64 -8.14
CA ASN A 498 14.23 3.05 -7.34
C ASN A 498 14.51 4.36 -6.60
N TRP A 499 13.46 5.12 -6.35
CA TRP A 499 13.53 6.32 -5.53
C TRP A 499 13.58 5.94 -4.05
N ILE A 500 14.54 6.52 -3.35
CA ILE A 500 14.73 6.36 -1.91
C ILE A 500 14.88 7.74 -1.26
N GLN A 501 14.50 7.80 0.01
CA GLN A 501 14.84 8.92 0.85
C GLN A 501 16.09 8.54 1.66
N LEU A 502 17.10 9.40 1.65
CA LEU A 502 18.24 9.32 2.55
C LEU A 502 18.19 10.52 3.49
N GLY A 503 18.57 10.33 4.74
CA GLY A 503 18.66 11.43 5.69
C GLY A 503 19.78 11.27 6.69
N PHE A 504 20.19 12.38 7.28
CA PHE A 504 21.05 12.37 8.46
C PHE A 504 20.62 13.45 9.46
N VAL A 505 20.91 13.20 10.74
CA VAL A 505 20.76 14.15 11.84
C VAL A 505 22.11 14.27 12.53
N TRP A 506 22.64 15.48 12.55
CA TRP A 506 23.81 15.89 13.28
C TRP A 506 23.37 16.57 14.57
N ASP A 507 23.59 15.91 15.70
CA ASP A 507 23.39 16.46 17.04
C ASP A 507 24.76 16.69 17.68
N GLY A 508 25.23 17.93 17.63
CA GLY A 508 26.53 18.35 18.14
C GLY A 508 26.60 18.41 19.66
N VAL A 509 25.46 18.57 20.34
CA VAL A 509 25.37 18.65 21.82
C VAL A 509 25.43 17.26 22.43
N GLY A 510 24.55 16.36 21.98
CA GLY A 510 24.57 14.94 22.36
C GLY A 510 25.67 14.13 21.67
N LYS A 511 26.38 14.74 20.72
CA LYS A 511 27.51 14.16 19.97
C LYS A 511 27.09 12.88 19.26
N THR A 512 25.98 12.95 18.54
CA THR A 512 25.48 11.84 17.74
C THR A 512 25.29 12.20 16.27
N LEU A 513 25.67 11.29 15.39
CA LEU A 513 25.31 11.30 13.98
C LEU A 513 24.34 10.14 13.75
N SER A 514 23.09 10.45 13.41
CA SER A 514 22.10 9.45 13.04
C SER A 514 21.90 9.46 11.53
N GLN A 515 21.86 8.29 10.88
CA GLN A 515 21.59 8.19 9.43
C GLN A 515 20.34 7.34 9.18
N TYR A 516 19.58 7.75 8.18
CA TYR A 516 18.24 7.24 7.89
C TYR A 516 18.10 6.83 6.42
N VAL A 517 17.29 5.80 6.19
CA VAL A 517 16.87 5.36 4.86
C VAL A 517 15.38 5.14 4.88
N ASN A 518 14.63 5.82 4.00
CA ASN A 518 13.18 5.74 3.91
C ASN A 518 12.49 6.02 5.26
N GLY A 519 13.01 6.98 6.02
CA GLY A 519 12.50 7.33 7.34
C GLY A 519 12.95 6.42 8.49
N GLU A 520 13.53 5.26 8.20
CA GLU A 520 14.01 4.32 9.23
C GLU A 520 15.45 4.64 9.65
N LEU A 521 15.72 4.58 10.96
CA LEU A 521 17.06 4.77 11.52
C LEU A 521 17.93 3.55 11.22
N VAL A 522 19.07 3.75 10.56
CA VAL A 522 20.01 2.66 10.21
C VAL A 522 21.24 2.65 11.11
N THR A 523 21.81 3.82 11.42
CA THR A 523 22.94 3.92 12.35
C THR A 523 22.80 5.15 13.23
N ARG A 524 23.36 5.04 14.44
CA ARG A 524 23.57 6.13 15.37
C ARG A 524 24.99 6.03 15.90
N ASP A 525 25.85 6.91 15.42
CA ASP A 525 27.28 6.93 15.71
C ASP A 525 27.65 8.05 16.68
N HIS A 526 28.58 7.79 17.59
CA HIS A 526 29.12 8.83 18.47
C HIS A 526 30.18 9.69 17.75
N ILE A 527 30.06 11.01 17.91
CA ILE A 527 30.96 12.03 17.39
C ILE A 527 32.05 12.30 18.43
N ALA A 528 33.32 12.10 18.06
CA ALA A 528 34.44 12.36 18.96
C ALA A 528 34.86 13.84 18.91
N THR A 529 34.86 14.51 20.07
CA THR A 529 35.44 15.85 20.26
C THR A 529 36.72 15.76 21.11
N ALA A 530 37.63 16.75 21.06
CA ALA A 530 38.82 16.72 21.94
C ALA A 530 38.47 16.93 23.41
N ASP A 531 37.57 17.86 23.69
CA ASP A 531 37.12 18.17 25.03
C ASP A 531 35.71 17.62 25.26
N ALA A 532 35.51 16.97 26.40
CA ALA A 532 34.24 16.34 26.75
C ALA A 532 33.09 17.36 26.82
N GLY A 533 33.38 18.64 27.07
CA GLY A 533 32.39 19.72 27.22
C GLY A 533 32.12 20.60 25.99
N GLU A 534 32.85 20.44 24.87
CA GLU A 534 32.59 21.23 23.65
C GLU A 534 31.59 20.53 22.72
N SER A 535 30.65 21.31 22.17
CA SER A 535 29.71 20.88 21.12
C SER A 535 30.43 20.68 19.78
N ALA A 536 29.99 19.71 18.98
CA ALA A 536 30.54 19.47 17.66
C ALA A 536 29.81 20.33 16.60
N MET A 537 30.53 21.26 15.97
CA MET A 537 29.98 22.17 14.95
C MET A 537 30.09 21.60 13.54
N LEU A 538 29.10 21.91 12.69
CA LEU A 538 29.11 21.58 11.26
C LEU A 538 28.95 22.84 10.40
N SER A 539 29.71 22.94 9.30
CA SER A 539 29.64 24.06 8.35
C SER A 539 29.00 23.62 7.03
N LEU A 540 28.18 24.50 6.46
CA LEU A 540 27.56 24.37 5.14
C LEU A 540 28.18 25.32 4.10
N ARG A 541 29.41 25.79 4.34
CA ARG A 541 30.12 26.63 3.36
C ARG A 541 30.65 25.79 2.21
N ASP A 542 30.49 26.32 1.00
CA ASP A 542 31.05 25.79 -0.24
C ASP A 542 30.68 24.31 -0.47
N MET A 543 29.39 23.97 -0.42
CA MET A 543 28.88 22.61 -0.60
C MET A 543 28.72 22.21 -2.07
N GLN A 544 28.85 20.91 -2.34
CA GLN A 544 28.53 20.26 -3.61
C GLN A 544 27.53 19.12 -3.36
N ILE A 545 26.46 19.09 -4.15
CA ILE A 545 25.52 17.97 -4.23
C ILE A 545 25.87 17.12 -5.46
N GLY A 546 25.97 15.81 -5.28
CA GLY A 546 26.38 14.88 -6.34
C GLY A 546 27.90 14.87 -6.55
N ASN A 547 28.36 14.93 -7.81
CA ASN A 547 29.76 14.63 -8.13
C ASN A 547 30.74 15.63 -7.51
N ALA A 548 31.80 15.12 -6.90
CA ALA A 548 32.84 15.92 -6.26
C ALA A 548 33.99 16.23 -7.23
N SER A 549 34.54 17.44 -7.18
CA SER A 549 35.70 17.82 -8.01
C SER A 549 37.00 17.20 -7.48
N ALA A 550 37.90 16.75 -8.37
CA ALA A 550 39.18 16.13 -8.04
C ALA A 550 40.11 16.99 -7.15
N THR A 551 39.91 18.31 -7.09
CA THR A 551 40.67 19.22 -6.22
C THR A 551 40.30 19.12 -4.73
N VAL A 552 39.20 18.43 -4.39
CA VAL A 552 38.68 18.26 -3.03
C VAL A 552 39.12 16.93 -2.42
N ILE A 553 39.39 15.93 -3.25
CA ILE A 553 39.76 14.58 -2.83
C ILE A 553 41.28 14.52 -2.65
N GLU A 554 41.75 13.69 -1.71
CA GLU A 554 43.18 13.44 -1.50
C GLU A 554 43.88 13.23 -2.86
N PRO A 555 45.11 13.75 -3.09
CA PRO A 555 45.76 13.73 -4.41
C PRO A 555 45.85 12.35 -5.09
N ASN A 556 45.62 11.27 -4.32
CA ASN A 556 45.75 9.88 -4.72
C ASN A 556 44.40 9.14 -4.85
N MET A 557 43.25 9.78 -4.61
CA MET A 557 41.93 9.15 -4.76
C MET A 557 41.21 9.70 -6.00
N PRO A 558 40.63 8.84 -6.85
CA PRO A 558 39.90 9.27 -8.04
C PRO A 558 38.65 10.07 -7.67
N PRO A 559 38.21 11.04 -8.51
CA PRO A 559 37.00 11.81 -8.26
C PRO A 559 35.79 10.89 -8.10
N GLY A 560 35.11 11.00 -6.96
CA GLY A 560 33.87 10.29 -6.68
C GLY A 560 32.73 10.83 -7.55
N ASN A 561 31.97 9.93 -8.16
CA ASN A 561 30.83 10.28 -9.01
C ASN A 561 29.64 9.40 -8.63
N ILE A 562 28.45 9.98 -8.65
CA ILE A 562 27.18 9.30 -8.56
C ILE A 562 26.54 9.21 -9.95
N CYS A 563 25.92 8.07 -10.24
CA CYS A 563 25.07 7.89 -11.41
C CYS A 563 23.63 7.77 -10.92
N GLY A 564 22.80 8.78 -11.19
CA GLY A 564 21.45 8.81 -10.65
C GLY A 564 20.73 10.14 -10.85
N ARG A 565 19.70 10.37 -10.03
CA ARG A 565 18.84 11.55 -10.08
C ARG A 565 18.48 12.03 -8.68
N PHE A 566 18.38 13.35 -8.51
CA PHE A 566 17.85 13.97 -7.28
C PHE A 566 16.62 14.80 -7.62
N ASP A 567 15.60 14.76 -6.75
CA ASP A 567 14.37 15.54 -6.95
C ASP A 567 13.94 16.36 -5.74
N GLU A 568 14.61 16.26 -4.60
CA GLU A 568 14.31 17.06 -3.41
C GLU A 568 15.49 17.06 -2.43
N LEU A 569 15.85 18.22 -1.89
CA LEU A 569 16.80 18.37 -0.78
C LEU A 569 16.23 19.35 0.25
N ILE A 570 16.27 18.97 1.52
CA ILE A 570 15.88 19.80 2.65
C ILE A 570 17.01 19.80 3.68
N VAL A 571 17.36 20.98 4.22
CA VAL A 571 18.28 21.14 5.34
C VAL A 571 17.64 22.03 6.40
N LEU A 572 17.55 21.52 7.63
CA LEU A 572 17.00 22.22 8.79
C LEU A 572 18.11 22.50 9.81
N SER A 573 18.04 23.65 10.50
CA SER A 573 18.97 24.06 11.57
C SER A 573 18.65 23.46 12.94
N ARG A 574 17.97 22.31 12.97
CA ARG A 574 17.57 21.61 14.19
C ARG A 574 17.61 20.11 13.99
N ASP A 575 17.50 19.39 15.10
CA ASP A 575 17.37 17.95 15.10
C ASP A 575 15.93 17.55 14.70
N MET A 576 15.84 16.55 13.83
CA MET A 576 14.58 15.91 13.46
C MET A 576 14.44 14.60 14.22
N SER A 577 13.23 14.33 14.70
CA SER A 577 12.91 13.03 15.28
C SER A 577 12.82 11.94 14.21
N SER A 578 12.94 10.67 14.60
CA SER A 578 12.68 9.55 13.69
C SER A 578 11.24 9.56 13.14
N THR A 579 10.27 10.07 13.91
CA THR A 579 8.88 10.24 13.47
C THR A 579 8.78 11.26 12.34
N GLU A 580 9.51 12.38 12.43
CA GLU A 580 9.56 13.34 11.32
C GLU A 580 10.21 12.73 10.09
N MET A 581 11.37 12.06 10.24
CA MET A 581 12.03 11.37 9.12
C MET A 581 11.07 10.41 8.40
N MET A 582 10.28 9.64 9.16
CA MET A 582 9.24 8.77 8.63
C MET A 582 8.10 9.54 7.93
N ALA A 583 7.60 10.64 8.52
CA ALA A 583 6.57 11.48 7.91
C ALA A 583 7.02 12.09 6.56
N PHE A 584 8.30 12.42 6.42
CA PHE A 584 8.83 12.86 5.12
C PHE A 584 8.90 11.72 4.09
N HIS A 585 8.93 10.45 4.51
CA HIS A 585 8.93 9.31 3.59
C HIS A 585 7.50 8.89 3.22
N ARG A 586 6.64 8.72 4.23
CA ARG A 586 5.25 8.23 4.10
C ARG A 586 4.28 9.40 3.98
N LEU A 587 4.19 9.97 2.79
CA LEU A 587 3.27 11.07 2.48
C LEU A 587 1.79 10.71 2.65
N ASP A 588 1.46 9.41 2.66
CA ASP A 588 0.12 8.86 2.89
C ASP A 588 -0.32 8.90 4.36
N ARG A 589 0.61 9.19 5.28
CA ARG A 589 0.37 9.13 6.72
C ARG A 589 0.71 10.45 7.40
N SER A 590 -0.13 10.82 8.34
CA SER A 590 0.10 11.94 9.24
C SER A 590 0.47 11.38 10.61
N TYR A 591 1.64 11.77 11.12
CA TYR A 591 2.19 11.25 12.37
C TYR A 591 2.03 12.28 13.47
N TRP A 592 1.37 11.90 14.54
CA TRP A 592 1.23 12.74 15.72
C TRP A 592 2.58 12.84 16.44
N GLN A 593 2.99 14.05 16.76
CA GLN A 593 4.22 14.39 17.47
C GLN A 593 3.89 15.42 18.55
N PRO A 594 3.41 14.97 19.72
CA PRO A 594 2.92 15.88 20.75
C PRO A 594 4.06 16.64 21.43
N VAL A 595 3.88 17.95 21.58
CA VAL A 595 4.80 18.81 22.33
C VAL A 595 4.64 18.64 23.84
N ASP A 596 3.41 18.35 24.31
CA ASP A 596 3.07 18.17 25.73
C ASP A 596 2.45 16.78 26.02
N GLU A 597 1.98 16.55 27.24
CA GLU A 597 1.31 15.30 27.64
C GLU A 597 -0.12 15.19 27.09
N ARG A 598 -0.81 16.32 26.93
CA ARG A 598 -2.17 16.39 26.39
C ARG A 598 -2.26 17.53 25.38
N THR A 599 -2.59 17.24 24.12
CA THR A 599 -2.53 18.22 23.04
C THR A 599 -3.78 18.21 22.17
N ARG A 600 -4.07 19.36 21.54
CA ARG A 600 -5.21 19.51 20.63
C ARG A 600 -4.93 18.82 19.30
N PHE A 601 -5.94 18.12 18.80
CA PHE A 601 -5.80 17.31 17.59
C PHE A 601 -5.48 18.13 16.35
N PHE A 602 -6.12 19.28 16.10
CA PHE A 602 -5.91 20.04 14.85
C PHE A 602 -4.82 21.12 14.92
N ASP A 603 -4.13 21.24 16.04
CA ASP A 603 -2.98 22.11 16.13
C ASP A 603 -1.80 21.48 15.37
N ALA A 604 -1.40 22.13 14.27
CA ALA A 604 -0.37 21.66 13.35
C ALA A 604 0.96 21.39 14.05
N ASP A 605 1.29 22.10 15.13
CA ASP A 605 2.54 21.89 15.88
C ASP A 605 2.60 20.53 16.61
N ASN A 606 1.45 19.86 16.76
CA ASN A 606 1.36 18.51 17.32
C ASN A 606 1.48 17.41 16.26
N TRP A 607 1.76 17.76 15.00
CA TRP A 607 1.97 16.80 13.93
C TRP A 607 3.37 16.94 13.36
N ALA A 608 3.93 15.80 12.96
CA ALA A 608 5.20 15.76 12.27
C ALA A 608 5.17 16.69 11.04
N VAL A 609 6.26 17.40 10.80
CA VAL A 609 6.39 18.38 9.71
C VAL A 609 5.52 19.64 9.88
N ARG A 610 4.87 19.83 11.04
CA ARG A 610 4.00 20.98 11.36
C ARG A 610 2.85 21.16 10.37
N ASP A 611 2.22 20.06 10.01
CA ASP A 611 1.11 19.99 9.05
C ASP A 611 -0.03 19.18 9.67
N ALA A 612 -1.16 19.83 9.93
CA ALA A 612 -2.33 19.17 10.48
C ALA A 612 -2.91 18.16 9.46
N PRO A 613 -3.50 17.05 9.91
CA PRO A 613 -4.06 16.05 9.02
C PRO A 613 -5.27 16.58 8.26
N THR A 614 -5.48 16.06 7.05
CA THR A 614 -6.65 16.41 6.22
C THR A 614 -7.34 15.16 5.69
N THR A 615 -8.46 15.34 5.00
CA THR A 615 -9.16 14.30 4.25
C THR A 615 -8.19 13.36 3.49
N GLY A 616 -8.39 12.05 3.65
CA GLY A 616 -7.61 11.00 3.01
C GLY A 616 -6.26 10.67 3.68
N ASP A 617 -5.86 11.35 4.75
CA ASP A 617 -4.67 10.97 5.53
C ASP A 617 -4.96 9.73 6.38
N ASN A 618 -3.98 8.83 6.52
CA ASN A 618 -4.00 7.79 7.54
C ASN A 618 -3.27 8.28 8.80
N LEU A 619 -3.97 8.31 9.92
CA LEU A 619 -3.51 8.95 11.16
C LEU A 619 -2.73 7.95 12.02
N VAL A 620 -1.52 8.33 12.43
CA VAL A 620 -0.68 7.51 13.31
C VAL A 620 -0.41 8.28 14.60
N ILE A 621 -1.12 7.90 15.66
CA ILE A 621 -1.11 8.53 16.98
C ILE A 621 -0.33 7.63 17.93
N SER A 622 0.98 7.85 18.00
CA SER A 622 1.88 6.98 18.74
C SER A 622 3.06 7.74 19.30
N SER A 623 3.30 7.57 20.59
CA SER A 623 4.38 8.25 21.32
C SER A 623 4.89 7.38 22.46
N ARG A 624 6.14 7.60 22.85
CA ARG A 624 6.70 6.92 24.04
C ARG A 624 6.22 7.61 25.31
N GLY A 625 5.76 6.83 26.27
CA GLY A 625 5.15 7.33 27.51
C GLY A 625 3.69 7.74 27.33
N LEU A 626 2.96 7.87 28.44
CA LEU A 626 1.53 8.18 28.45
C LEU A 626 1.29 9.62 27.96
N LYS A 627 0.79 9.75 26.73
CA LYS A 627 0.35 11.02 26.14
C LYS A 627 -1.02 10.88 25.49
N ARG A 628 -1.75 11.98 25.40
CA ARG A 628 -3.13 12.05 24.95
C ARG A 628 -3.36 13.11 23.86
N ALA A 629 -3.87 12.68 22.70
CA ALA A 629 -4.43 13.58 21.68
C ALA A 629 -5.91 13.83 22.00
N VAL A 630 -6.40 15.06 21.89
CA VAL A 630 -7.82 15.41 22.14
C VAL A 630 -8.47 15.93 20.87
N TYR A 631 -9.45 15.18 20.37
CA TYR A 631 -10.31 15.54 19.25
C TYR A 631 -11.63 16.11 19.78
N ASP A 632 -11.94 17.36 19.44
CA ASP A 632 -13.15 18.07 19.90
C ASP A 632 -13.77 18.99 18.83
N GLU A 633 -13.32 18.92 17.58
CA GLU A 633 -13.75 19.83 16.50
C GLU A 633 -14.74 19.17 15.52
N ASN A 634 -15.64 19.98 14.97
CA ASN A 634 -16.52 19.55 13.87
C ASN A 634 -15.87 19.88 12.53
N THR A 635 -15.26 18.89 11.91
CA THR A 635 -14.66 19.00 10.57
C THR A 635 -15.45 18.18 9.56
N THR A 636 -15.40 18.57 8.27
CA THR A 636 -15.85 17.70 7.18
C THR A 636 -14.76 16.74 6.71
N ASP A 637 -13.59 16.77 7.35
CA ASP A 637 -12.49 15.89 6.98
C ASP A 637 -12.84 14.44 7.21
N ASN A 638 -12.62 13.64 6.16
CA ASN A 638 -12.79 12.19 6.20
C ASN A 638 -11.42 11.54 6.03
N PHE A 639 -10.91 10.94 7.10
CA PHE A 639 -9.59 10.30 7.12
C PHE A 639 -9.65 8.89 6.53
N ALA A 640 -8.50 8.34 6.14
CA ALA A 640 -8.43 6.97 5.66
C ALA A 640 -8.57 5.96 6.82
N GLY A 641 -7.92 6.23 7.95
CA GLY A 641 -7.93 5.36 9.13
C GLY A 641 -7.27 6.05 10.33
N VAL A 642 -7.49 5.51 11.52
CA VAL A 642 -6.87 5.98 12.77
C VAL A 642 -6.11 4.84 13.44
N GLN A 643 -4.83 5.04 13.72
CA GLN A 643 -3.98 4.07 14.41
C GLN A 643 -3.46 4.66 15.71
N VAL A 644 -3.78 4.03 16.85
CA VAL A 644 -3.38 4.49 18.19
C VAL A 644 -2.50 3.45 18.87
N GLY A 645 -1.33 3.86 19.38
CA GLY A 645 -0.41 2.96 20.07
C GLY A 645 0.20 1.91 19.13
N THR A 646 1.02 2.37 18.17
CA THR A 646 1.57 1.54 17.08
C THR A 646 3.04 1.11 17.28
N LEU A 647 3.65 1.48 18.40
CA LEU A 647 5.08 1.30 18.65
C LEU A 647 5.31 0.43 19.88
N ALA A 648 6.19 -0.57 19.79
CA ALA A 648 6.58 -1.36 20.95
C ALA A 648 7.06 -0.47 22.13
N GLY A 649 6.46 -0.69 23.31
CA GLY A 649 6.71 0.11 24.51
C GLY A 649 6.13 1.54 24.49
N SER A 650 5.33 1.90 23.48
CA SER A 650 4.47 3.09 23.53
C SER A 650 3.28 2.86 24.43
N ARG A 651 2.76 3.94 25.01
CA ARG A 651 1.47 3.97 25.70
C ARG A 651 0.76 5.26 25.31
N THR A 652 -0.14 5.22 24.34
CA THR A 652 -0.72 6.45 23.75
C THR A 652 -2.24 6.42 23.76
N GLU A 653 -2.83 7.59 23.92
CA GLU A 653 -4.28 7.75 23.99
C GLU A 653 -4.81 8.76 22.97
N LEU A 654 -5.96 8.45 22.38
CA LEU A 654 -6.81 9.41 21.66
C LEU A 654 -8.12 9.59 22.44
N GLU A 655 -8.43 10.82 22.84
CA GLU A 655 -9.71 11.20 23.44
C GLU A 655 -10.59 11.87 22.38
N ILE A 656 -11.78 11.31 22.12
CA ILE A 656 -12.84 11.97 21.36
C ILE A 656 -13.76 12.65 22.37
N ALA A 657 -13.55 13.94 22.58
CA ALA A 657 -14.24 14.76 23.57
C ALA A 657 -15.45 15.51 23.00
N GLY A 658 -15.64 15.45 21.68
CA GLY A 658 -16.72 16.10 20.94
C GLY A 658 -16.45 16.00 19.44
N GLY A 659 -17.23 16.73 18.63
CA GLY A 659 -17.00 16.78 17.19
C GLY A 659 -17.53 15.56 16.43
N THR A 660 -17.10 15.41 15.17
CA THR A 660 -17.43 14.26 14.31
C THR A 660 -16.15 13.72 13.65
N LEU A 661 -15.55 12.69 14.26
CA LEU A 661 -14.37 12.01 13.71
C LEU A 661 -14.81 10.97 12.67
N ILE A 662 -14.47 11.20 11.40
CA ILE A 662 -14.76 10.27 10.31
C ILE A 662 -13.46 9.71 9.77
N ALA A 663 -13.34 8.40 9.74
CA ALA A 663 -12.22 7.69 9.16
C ALA A 663 -12.72 6.49 8.31
N ASP A 664 -13.38 6.82 7.20
CA ASP A 664 -13.90 5.85 6.23
C ASP A 664 -13.64 6.22 4.75
N HIS A 665 -12.71 7.16 4.50
CA HIS A 665 -12.41 7.70 3.18
C HIS A 665 -11.89 6.65 2.19
N ASP A 666 -11.09 5.70 2.67
CA ASP A 666 -10.51 4.63 1.86
C ASP A 666 -10.74 3.29 2.54
N SER A 667 -11.55 2.44 1.93
CA SER A 667 -11.91 1.12 2.44
C SER A 667 -10.72 0.17 2.60
N ASN A 668 -9.55 0.50 2.03
CA ASN A 668 -8.31 -0.24 2.24
C ASN A 668 -7.65 0.05 3.59
N TYR A 669 -8.13 1.05 4.34
CA TYR A 669 -7.61 1.41 5.64
C TYR A 669 -8.55 1.04 6.78
N ILE A 670 -7.96 0.43 7.80
CA ILE A 670 -8.63 -0.06 9.00
C ILE A 670 -8.13 0.75 10.19
N SER A 671 -9.05 1.14 11.07
CA SER A 671 -8.70 1.82 12.31
C SER A 671 -8.27 0.81 13.36
N ARG A 672 -7.17 1.09 14.06
CA ARG A 672 -6.46 0.15 14.94
C ARG A 672 -6.12 0.79 16.27
N VAL A 673 -6.34 0.06 17.36
CA VAL A 673 -5.94 0.47 18.71
C VAL A 673 -5.09 -0.64 19.33
N GLY A 674 -3.81 -0.37 19.55
CA GLY A 674 -2.84 -1.38 19.99
C GLY A 674 -2.41 -2.31 18.85
N VAL A 675 -1.30 -1.97 18.18
CA VAL A 675 -0.71 -2.74 17.07
C VAL A 675 0.82 -2.58 17.07
N GLY A 676 1.57 -3.52 16.49
CA GLY A 676 3.03 -3.45 16.39
C GLY A 676 3.75 -3.53 17.74
N GLY A 677 3.19 -4.29 18.70
CA GLY A 677 3.62 -4.37 20.10
C GLY A 677 3.26 -3.16 20.96
N GLY A 678 2.41 -2.24 20.48
CA GLY A 678 2.06 -1.00 21.18
C GLY A 678 0.88 -1.13 22.15
N ASP A 679 0.85 -0.26 23.17
CA ASP A 679 -0.27 -0.05 24.09
C ASP A 679 -1.05 1.21 23.65
N GLY A 680 -2.26 1.00 23.14
CA GLY A 680 -3.14 2.04 22.62
C GLY A 680 -4.45 2.13 23.40
N ALA A 681 -4.91 3.36 23.64
CA ALA A 681 -6.22 3.63 24.23
C ALA A 681 -7.01 4.65 23.39
N LEU A 682 -8.31 4.41 23.22
CA LEU A 682 -9.23 5.38 22.63
C LEU A 682 -10.40 5.60 23.60
N GLU A 683 -10.55 6.82 24.09
CA GLU A 683 -11.63 7.21 25.01
C GLU A 683 -12.61 8.13 24.29
N GLN A 684 -13.83 7.67 24.04
CA GLN A 684 -14.90 8.50 23.49
C GLN A 684 -15.83 8.93 24.61
N THR A 685 -15.72 10.20 25.01
CA THR A 685 -16.53 10.79 26.09
C THR A 685 -17.76 11.52 25.56
N SER A 686 -17.73 11.95 24.30
CA SER A 686 -18.83 12.61 23.58
C SER A 686 -18.58 12.58 22.06
N GLY A 687 -19.43 13.25 21.29
CA GLY A 687 -19.28 13.39 19.84
C GLY A 687 -19.62 12.12 19.05
N SER A 688 -19.35 12.15 17.76
CA SER A 688 -19.59 11.02 16.86
C SER A 688 -18.28 10.51 16.27
N ALA A 689 -18.12 9.20 16.19
CA ALA A 689 -17.01 8.53 15.55
C ALA A 689 -17.53 7.54 14.51
N ARG A 690 -16.97 7.57 13.30
CA ARG A 690 -17.27 6.61 12.25
C ARG A 690 -15.99 6.03 11.66
N PHE A 691 -15.86 4.71 11.71
CA PHE A 691 -14.71 3.98 11.17
C PHE A 691 -15.16 2.97 10.11
N ASN A 692 -14.33 2.73 9.08
CA ASN A 692 -14.54 1.60 8.16
C ASN A 692 -14.67 0.27 8.92
N ALA A 693 -13.60 -0.13 9.58
CA ALA A 693 -13.53 -1.30 10.45
C ALA A 693 -12.63 -0.95 11.64
N LEU A 694 -12.82 -1.65 12.76
CA LEU A 694 -12.10 -1.41 13.99
C LEU A 694 -11.45 -2.70 14.49
N GLN A 695 -10.15 -2.63 14.75
CA GLN A 695 -9.38 -3.74 15.32
C GLN A 695 -8.66 -3.28 16.59
N ILE A 696 -8.73 -4.07 17.66
CA ILE A 696 -8.22 -3.71 18.98
C ILE A 696 -7.32 -4.82 19.51
N GLY A 697 -6.02 -4.56 19.69
CA GLY A 697 -5.03 -5.55 20.15
C GLY A 697 -4.79 -6.66 19.12
N LEU A 698 -3.98 -6.38 18.10
CA LEU A 698 -3.91 -7.18 16.86
C LEU A 698 -2.76 -8.18 16.72
N ASP A 699 -1.71 -8.07 17.53
CA ASP A 699 -0.51 -8.88 17.37
C ASP A 699 0.18 -9.12 18.72
N SER A 700 1.17 -10.01 18.71
CA SER A 700 1.96 -10.34 19.89
C SER A 700 2.50 -9.08 20.57
N GLU A 701 2.31 -9.02 21.89
CA GLU A 701 2.70 -7.88 22.76
C GLU A 701 1.88 -6.60 22.56
N SER A 702 0.93 -6.55 21.62
CA SER A 702 0.01 -5.42 21.50
C SER A 702 -1.13 -5.48 22.50
N SER A 703 -1.43 -4.33 23.09
CA SER A 703 -2.59 -4.14 23.96
C SER A 703 -3.42 -2.95 23.47
N GLY A 704 -4.73 -3.15 23.32
CA GLY A 704 -5.65 -2.12 22.86
C GLY A 704 -6.86 -1.98 23.78
N VAL A 705 -7.28 -0.74 24.03
CA VAL A 705 -8.55 -0.47 24.73
C VAL A 705 -9.35 0.61 24.01
N TYR A 706 -10.61 0.33 23.70
CA TYR A 706 -11.58 1.35 23.32
C TYR A 706 -12.63 1.48 24.42
N ARG A 707 -12.89 2.69 24.90
CA ARG A 707 -13.96 3.00 25.86
C ARG A 707 -14.97 3.94 25.24
N LEU A 708 -16.19 3.45 25.03
CA LEU A 708 -17.34 4.27 24.69
C LEU A 708 -18.06 4.67 25.98
N ILE A 709 -17.91 5.94 26.36
CA ILE A 709 -18.46 6.53 27.59
C ILE A 709 -19.68 7.40 27.25
N GLY A 710 -19.69 8.02 26.07
CA GLY A 710 -20.79 8.83 25.57
C GLY A 710 -20.63 9.14 24.08
N GLY A 711 -21.69 9.67 23.44
CA GLY A 711 -21.70 9.92 22.00
C GLY A 711 -22.07 8.68 21.17
N THR A 712 -21.78 8.72 19.87
CA THR A 712 -22.14 7.65 18.93
C THR A 712 -20.89 7.08 18.25
N LEU A 713 -20.75 5.76 18.22
CA LEU A 713 -19.73 5.04 17.45
C LEU A 713 -20.42 4.18 16.39
N ILE A 714 -20.08 4.40 15.12
CA ILE A 714 -20.52 3.58 13.99
C ILE A 714 -19.30 2.91 13.33
N VAL A 715 -19.36 1.59 13.16
CA VAL A 715 -18.39 0.86 12.34
C VAL A 715 -19.07 0.45 11.03
N SER A 716 -18.78 1.18 9.95
CA SER A 716 -19.61 1.24 8.74
C SER A 716 -19.30 0.18 7.67
N ARG A 717 -18.25 -0.60 7.87
CA ARG A 717 -17.81 -1.66 6.94
C ARG A 717 -17.22 -2.84 7.74
N THR A 718 -16.54 -3.73 7.03
CA THR A 718 -15.82 -4.86 7.58
C THR A 718 -14.34 -4.77 7.24
N THR A 719 -13.52 -5.43 8.03
CA THR A 719 -12.14 -5.75 7.68
C THR A 719 -12.13 -6.49 6.33
N LEU A 720 -11.21 -6.07 5.46
CA LEU A 720 -10.93 -6.77 4.23
C LEU A 720 -10.30 -8.13 4.60
N GLY A 721 -11.02 -9.22 4.34
CA GLY A 721 -10.55 -10.59 4.52
C GLY A 721 -11.39 -11.34 5.53
N SER A 722 -11.40 -10.90 6.78
CA SER A 722 -12.12 -11.63 7.84
C SER A 722 -13.62 -11.32 7.89
N GLY A 723 -14.07 -10.21 7.28
CA GLY A 723 -15.51 -9.90 7.15
C GLY A 723 -16.17 -9.41 8.44
N TRP A 724 -15.40 -9.01 9.45
CA TRP A 724 -15.90 -8.51 10.73
C TRP A 724 -15.84 -6.99 10.80
N SER A 725 -16.84 -6.35 11.40
CA SER A 725 -16.78 -4.90 11.65
C SER A 725 -15.83 -4.58 12.79
N LEU A 726 -15.92 -5.36 13.87
CA LEU A 726 -15.08 -5.21 15.06
C LEU A 726 -14.34 -6.51 15.39
N GLU A 727 -13.03 -6.43 15.53
CA GLU A 727 -12.19 -7.52 16.04
C GLU A 727 -11.46 -7.08 17.30
N VAL A 728 -11.53 -7.91 18.34
CA VAL A 728 -10.92 -7.60 19.64
C VAL A 728 -10.03 -8.75 20.08
N GLY A 729 -8.73 -8.46 20.25
CA GLY A 729 -7.73 -9.39 20.78
C GLY A 729 -7.45 -10.56 19.84
N VAL A 730 -6.88 -10.33 18.67
CA VAL A 730 -6.56 -11.38 17.69
C VAL A 730 -5.04 -11.55 17.52
N ASN A 731 -4.61 -12.67 16.95
CA ASN A 731 -3.20 -12.98 16.62
C ASN A 731 -2.22 -12.75 17.79
N LYS A 732 -2.52 -13.29 18.98
CA LYS A 732 -1.76 -13.12 20.24
C LYS A 732 -1.82 -11.73 20.87
N GLY A 733 -2.63 -10.83 20.32
CA GLY A 733 -2.92 -9.53 20.92
C GLY A 733 -3.94 -9.62 22.06
N THR A 734 -3.95 -8.59 22.91
CA THR A 734 -4.94 -8.43 23.98
C THR A 734 -5.77 -7.18 23.75
N GLY A 735 -7.08 -7.34 23.58
CA GLY A 735 -7.99 -6.23 23.28
C GLY A 735 -9.10 -6.09 24.33
N THR A 736 -9.55 -4.86 24.57
CA THR A 736 -10.78 -4.57 25.31
C THR A 736 -11.61 -3.53 24.58
N PHE A 737 -12.87 -3.87 24.30
CA PHE A 737 -13.90 -2.92 23.90
C PHE A 737 -14.89 -2.77 25.05
N GLU A 738 -15.01 -1.57 25.61
CA GLU A 738 -15.86 -1.28 26.77
C GLU A 738 -16.93 -0.27 26.40
N VAL A 739 -18.20 -0.58 26.71
CA VAL A 739 -19.34 0.32 26.57
C VAL A 739 -19.90 0.61 27.96
N SER A 740 -19.87 1.88 28.36
CA SER A 740 -20.40 2.38 29.63
C SER A 740 -21.43 3.50 29.46
N GLY A 741 -21.63 3.96 28.23
CA GLY A 741 -22.62 4.95 27.82
C GLY A 741 -22.59 5.17 26.31
N GLY A 742 -23.45 6.04 25.78
CA GLY A 742 -23.53 6.34 24.35
C GLY A 742 -24.18 5.24 23.51
N ALA A 743 -24.02 5.32 22.19
CA ALA A 743 -24.61 4.41 21.20
C ALA A 743 -23.52 3.73 20.36
N PHE A 744 -23.58 2.41 20.25
CA PHE A 744 -22.67 1.62 19.42
C PHE A 744 -23.45 0.88 18.34
N GLU A 745 -23.03 1.03 17.08
CA GLU A 745 -23.58 0.33 15.92
C GLU A 745 -22.47 -0.24 15.03
N THR A 746 -22.68 -1.44 14.50
CA THR A 746 -21.81 -2.04 13.48
C THR A 746 -22.62 -2.45 12.25
N ARG A 747 -21.97 -2.45 11.08
CA ARG A 747 -22.57 -2.98 9.85
C ARG A 747 -22.67 -4.50 9.82
N CYS A 748 -21.70 -5.21 10.39
CA CYS A 748 -21.70 -6.67 10.46
C CYS A 748 -21.31 -7.11 11.87
N GLY A 749 -20.78 -8.32 12.01
CA GLY A 749 -20.50 -8.91 13.31
C GLY A 749 -19.30 -8.37 14.10
N VAL A 750 -19.20 -8.88 15.33
CA VAL A 750 -18.11 -8.72 16.28
C VAL A 750 -17.43 -10.07 16.52
N MET A 751 -16.09 -10.08 16.50
CA MET A 751 -15.26 -11.25 16.85
C MET A 751 -14.35 -10.94 18.04
N LEU A 752 -14.37 -11.83 19.05
CA LEU A 752 -13.49 -11.77 20.23
C LEU A 752 -12.53 -12.94 20.23
N GLY A 753 -11.23 -12.65 20.30
CA GLY A 753 -10.20 -13.67 20.18
C GLY A 753 -10.01 -14.11 18.73
N ASN A 754 -8.89 -14.77 18.46
CA ASN A 754 -8.58 -15.65 17.32
C ASN A 754 -7.05 -15.83 17.28
N GLN A 755 -6.54 -16.95 16.77
CA GLN A 755 -5.10 -17.20 16.62
C GLN A 755 -4.29 -16.90 17.90
N ASP A 756 -4.68 -17.51 19.03
CA ASP A 756 -4.10 -17.31 20.37
C ASP A 756 -4.25 -15.89 20.96
N GLY A 757 -4.97 -14.98 20.30
CA GLY A 757 -5.35 -13.68 20.87
C GLY A 757 -6.52 -13.79 21.84
N VAL A 758 -6.62 -12.83 22.77
CA VAL A 758 -7.69 -12.78 23.78
C VAL A 758 -8.39 -11.42 23.77
N GLY A 759 -9.68 -11.44 23.43
CA GLY A 759 -10.54 -10.25 23.41
C GLY A 759 -11.45 -10.16 24.63
N THR A 760 -11.75 -8.94 25.07
CA THR A 760 -12.80 -8.65 26.05
C THR A 760 -13.81 -7.66 25.46
N PHE A 761 -15.09 -8.01 25.46
CA PHE A 761 -16.17 -7.06 25.24
C PHE A 761 -16.86 -6.82 26.57
N ARG A 762 -16.83 -5.58 27.07
CA ARG A 762 -17.36 -5.22 28.38
C ARG A 762 -18.56 -4.30 28.26
N VAL A 763 -19.63 -4.61 28.99
CA VAL A 763 -20.79 -3.73 29.17
C VAL A 763 -20.92 -3.32 30.62
N VAL A 764 -21.01 -2.02 30.86
CA VAL A 764 -20.97 -1.41 32.19
C VAL A 764 -22.27 -0.64 32.46
N GLY A 765 -23.15 -1.21 33.28
CA GLY A 765 -24.41 -0.59 33.67
C GLY A 765 -25.38 -0.39 32.51
N ASP A 766 -26.38 0.46 32.73
CA ASP A 766 -27.55 0.68 31.87
C ASP A 766 -27.52 2.02 31.11
N ARG A 767 -26.38 2.71 31.11
CA ARG A 767 -26.29 4.08 30.57
C ARG A 767 -26.02 4.14 29.07
N ALA A 768 -25.76 3.01 28.43
CA ALA A 768 -25.66 2.95 26.98
C ALA A 768 -27.06 3.05 26.39
N GLU A 769 -27.22 3.95 25.42
CA GLU A 769 -28.47 4.18 24.70
C GLU A 769 -28.83 2.95 23.86
N GLN A 770 -27.82 2.34 23.22
CA GLN A 770 -27.94 1.10 22.46
C GLN A 770 -26.57 0.45 22.25
N ILE A 771 -26.60 -0.87 22.08
CA ILE A 771 -25.45 -1.68 21.64
C ILE A 771 -26.00 -2.62 20.57
N ALA A 772 -25.89 -2.22 19.30
CA ALA A 772 -26.52 -2.92 18.19
C ALA A 772 -25.47 -3.40 17.19
N ILE A 773 -25.52 -4.68 16.84
CA ILE A 773 -24.55 -5.34 15.97
C ILE A 773 -25.30 -5.81 14.72
N GLY A 774 -24.93 -5.28 13.56
CA GLY A 774 -25.66 -5.52 12.30
C GLY A 774 -26.73 -4.47 11.97
N SER A 775 -26.93 -3.47 12.83
CA SER A 775 -28.00 -2.48 12.67
C SER A 775 -27.69 -1.37 11.64
N ASN A 776 -26.42 -1.24 11.26
CA ASN A 776 -26.00 -0.16 10.34
C ASN A 776 -25.95 -0.66 8.89
N GLU A 777 -26.94 -0.23 8.10
CA GLU A 777 -27.16 -0.58 6.69
C GLU A 777 -27.85 -1.94 6.47
N ASP A 778 -27.27 -2.82 5.65
CA ASP A 778 -27.96 -3.91 4.96
C ASP A 778 -27.33 -5.29 5.17
N ARG A 779 -26.56 -5.47 6.25
CA ARG A 779 -25.87 -6.74 6.52
C ARG A 779 -26.15 -7.21 7.94
N ASP A 780 -26.28 -8.53 8.08
CA ASP A 780 -26.59 -9.12 9.38
C ASP A 780 -25.49 -8.94 10.41
N GLY A 781 -25.94 -8.83 11.65
CA GLY A 781 -25.14 -8.99 12.84
C GLY A 781 -24.64 -10.42 12.97
N ARG A 782 -23.53 -10.56 13.69
CA ARG A 782 -23.00 -11.87 14.11
C ARG A 782 -22.13 -11.70 15.34
N TRP A 783 -22.17 -12.68 16.22
CA TRP A 783 -21.27 -12.75 17.37
C TRP A 783 -20.41 -14.00 17.31
N LEU A 784 -19.10 -13.85 17.42
CA LEU A 784 -18.17 -14.98 17.59
C LEU A 784 -17.21 -14.73 18.75
N GLN A 785 -17.24 -15.63 19.71
CA GLN A 785 -16.33 -15.60 20.86
C GLN A 785 -15.48 -16.86 20.91
N HIS A 786 -14.16 -16.69 20.75
CA HIS A 786 -13.18 -17.76 20.82
C HIS A 786 -12.83 -18.16 22.25
N GLU A 787 -12.13 -19.29 22.39
CA GLU A 787 -11.61 -19.80 23.67
C GLU A 787 -10.83 -18.73 24.44
N GLY A 788 -11.09 -18.61 25.74
CA GLY A 788 -10.42 -17.67 26.64
C GLY A 788 -10.85 -16.20 26.50
N SER A 789 -11.51 -15.82 25.40
CA SER A 789 -12.07 -14.47 25.23
C SER A 789 -13.32 -14.28 26.08
N THR A 790 -13.56 -13.04 26.49
CA THR A 790 -14.49 -12.72 27.59
C THR A 790 -15.61 -11.76 27.16
N LEU A 791 -16.86 -12.15 27.42
CA LEU A 791 -17.98 -11.22 27.56
C LEU A 791 -18.05 -10.81 29.04
N ASP A 792 -17.77 -9.55 29.35
CA ASP A 792 -17.68 -9.02 30.72
C ASP A 792 -18.87 -8.10 31.02
N ILE A 793 -19.80 -8.57 31.85
CA ILE A 793 -21.04 -7.87 32.20
C ILE A 793 -20.93 -7.30 33.61
N ARG A 794 -21.06 -5.98 33.74
CA ARG A 794 -21.06 -5.29 35.03
C ARG A 794 -22.42 -4.70 35.33
N VAL A 795 -23.18 -5.36 36.18
CA VAL A 795 -24.56 -4.98 36.52
C VAL A 795 -24.56 -3.76 37.44
N GLY A 796 -25.16 -2.67 36.95
CA GLY A 796 -25.37 -1.44 37.70
C GLY A 796 -26.61 -1.49 38.60
N ALA A 797 -26.84 -0.42 39.37
CA ALA A 797 -28.00 -0.34 40.27
C ALA A 797 -29.36 -0.46 39.56
N ASN A 798 -29.41 -0.05 38.29
CA ASN A 798 -30.61 -0.09 37.44
C ASN A 798 -30.59 -1.25 36.44
N GLY A 799 -29.55 -2.09 36.46
CA GLY A 799 -29.35 -3.19 35.51
C GLY A 799 -28.18 -2.98 34.56
N VAL A 800 -28.29 -3.53 33.36
CA VAL A 800 -27.27 -3.49 32.31
C VAL A 800 -27.93 -3.35 30.94
N THR A 801 -27.32 -2.60 30.03
CA THR A 801 -27.83 -2.48 28.66
C THR A 801 -27.60 -3.80 27.89
N PRO A 802 -28.62 -4.40 27.27
CA PRO A 802 -28.45 -5.60 26.46
C PRO A 802 -27.72 -5.30 25.15
N ILE A 803 -26.95 -6.28 24.67
CA ILE A 803 -26.39 -6.32 23.32
C ILE A 803 -27.46 -6.88 22.37
N TRP A 804 -27.68 -6.25 21.23
CA TRP A 804 -28.60 -6.72 20.19
C TRP A 804 -27.83 -7.17 18.96
N ILE A 805 -28.08 -8.40 18.50
CA ILE A 805 -27.56 -8.94 17.24
C ILE A 805 -28.73 -9.01 16.25
N GLU A 806 -28.70 -8.13 15.25
CA GLU A 806 -29.83 -7.94 14.31
C GLU A 806 -29.66 -8.81 13.05
N GLU A 807 -30.77 -9.27 12.50
CA GLU A 807 -30.90 -9.86 11.17
C GLU A 807 -31.58 -8.84 10.26
N VAL A 808 -30.96 -8.51 9.13
CA VAL A 808 -31.45 -7.53 8.17
C VAL A 808 -31.77 -8.20 6.85
N GLY A 809 -33.07 -8.33 6.53
CA GLY A 809 -33.52 -8.79 5.21
C GLY A 809 -34.28 -10.12 5.19
N SER A 810 -34.41 -10.78 6.35
CA SER A 810 -35.13 -12.06 6.50
C SER A 810 -34.58 -13.19 5.62
N ASP A 811 -33.28 -13.18 5.34
CA ASP A 811 -32.56 -14.19 4.58
C ASP A 811 -31.79 -15.19 5.45
N GLY A 812 -31.91 -15.08 6.78
CA GLY A 812 -31.18 -15.85 7.77
C GLY A 812 -29.84 -15.20 8.09
N GLY A 813 -29.57 -14.96 9.37
CA GLY A 813 -28.38 -14.24 9.84
C GLY A 813 -28.52 -13.97 11.33
N GLY A 814 -27.77 -13.01 11.89
CA GLY A 814 -27.94 -12.63 13.30
C GLY A 814 -27.36 -13.65 14.30
N ASP A 815 -26.49 -14.57 13.85
CA ASP A 815 -26.07 -15.73 14.64
C ASP A 815 -25.15 -15.38 15.82
N VAL A 816 -25.27 -16.17 16.90
CA VAL A 816 -24.41 -16.09 18.09
C VAL A 816 -23.65 -17.39 18.30
N ILE A 817 -22.33 -17.30 18.34
CA ILE A 817 -21.43 -18.45 18.45
C ILE A 817 -20.50 -18.28 19.66
N PHE A 818 -20.64 -19.18 20.64
CA PHE A 818 -19.68 -19.34 21.73
C PHE A 818 -18.85 -20.60 21.46
N GLN A 819 -17.54 -20.44 21.24
CA GLN A 819 -16.64 -21.58 21.13
C GLN A 819 -16.39 -22.22 22.50
N ARG A 820 -15.89 -23.45 22.49
CA ARG A 820 -15.54 -24.17 23.71
C ARG A 820 -14.54 -23.36 24.53
N GLY A 821 -14.88 -23.07 25.80
CA GLY A 821 -14.01 -22.29 26.69
C GLY A 821 -14.11 -20.78 26.49
N ALA A 822 -15.08 -20.30 25.71
CA ALA A 822 -15.50 -18.90 25.75
C ALA A 822 -15.97 -18.54 27.17
N VAL A 823 -15.63 -17.33 27.63
CA VAL A 823 -15.79 -16.92 29.03
C VAL A 823 -16.89 -15.86 29.19
N LEU A 824 -17.82 -16.10 30.11
CA LEU A 824 -18.75 -15.11 30.63
C LEU A 824 -18.26 -14.64 32.01
N HIS A 825 -17.95 -13.36 32.15
CA HIS A 825 -17.66 -12.75 33.44
C HIS A 825 -18.82 -11.86 33.84
N VAL A 826 -19.34 -12.04 35.05
CA VAL A 826 -20.47 -11.27 35.60
C VAL A 826 -20.08 -10.77 36.98
N ASP A 827 -20.41 -9.52 37.26
CA ASP A 827 -20.19 -8.92 38.58
C ASP A 827 -21.11 -7.72 38.80
N PHE A 828 -21.25 -7.28 40.05
CA PHE A 828 -21.95 -6.04 40.39
C PHE A 828 -20.99 -4.85 40.37
N LEU A 829 -21.43 -3.71 39.83
CA LEU A 829 -20.73 -2.43 39.99
C LEU A 829 -20.93 -1.82 41.37
N ASN A 830 -22.04 -2.16 42.02
CA ASN A 830 -22.49 -1.59 43.28
C ASN A 830 -22.82 -2.71 44.26
N GLU A 831 -23.63 -2.43 45.29
CA GLU A 831 -24.09 -3.46 46.23
C GLU A 831 -24.79 -4.62 45.50
N PRO A 832 -24.53 -5.89 45.89
CA PRO A 832 -25.19 -7.04 45.28
C PRO A 832 -26.70 -6.96 45.39
N VAL A 833 -27.40 -7.23 44.29
CA VAL A 833 -28.86 -7.24 44.21
C VAL A 833 -29.36 -8.55 43.62
N SER A 834 -30.45 -9.09 44.14
CA SER A 834 -31.10 -10.24 43.51
C SER A 834 -31.86 -9.80 42.26
N GLY A 835 -31.74 -10.53 41.16
CA GLY A 835 -32.41 -10.17 39.92
C GLY A 835 -32.02 -11.06 38.74
N HIS A 836 -32.66 -10.81 37.61
CA HIS A 836 -32.31 -11.36 36.31
C HIS A 836 -32.16 -10.23 35.30
N TRP A 837 -31.21 -10.38 34.38
CA TRP A 837 -30.92 -9.38 33.35
C TRP A 837 -30.65 -10.07 32.03
N ASP A 838 -31.33 -9.60 30.99
CA ASP A 838 -31.03 -9.98 29.60
C ASP A 838 -29.77 -9.21 29.19
N VAL A 839 -28.69 -9.91 28.86
CA VAL A 839 -27.39 -9.28 28.56
C VAL A 839 -27.09 -9.28 27.07
N MET A 840 -27.69 -10.21 26.32
CA MET A 840 -27.58 -10.29 24.87
C MET A 840 -28.85 -10.89 24.30
N LYS A 841 -29.29 -10.36 23.16
CA LYS A 841 -30.44 -10.81 22.37
C LYS A 841 -30.04 -10.92 20.91
N TRP A 842 -30.59 -11.88 20.20
CA TRP A 842 -30.29 -12.13 18.80
C TRP A 842 -31.53 -12.60 18.04
N GLU A 843 -31.57 -12.31 16.74
CA GLU A 843 -32.64 -12.78 15.84
C GLU A 843 -32.28 -14.10 15.13
N GLY A 844 -30.99 -14.46 15.13
CA GLY A 844 -30.45 -15.65 14.47
C GLY A 844 -30.42 -16.94 15.27
N GLN A 845 -29.45 -17.81 14.96
CA GLN A 845 -29.25 -19.08 15.65
C GLN A 845 -28.17 -19.00 16.73
N LEU A 846 -28.39 -19.76 17.81
CA LEU A 846 -27.39 -19.97 18.86
C LEU A 846 -26.57 -21.24 18.61
N PHE A 847 -25.25 -21.10 18.58
CA PHE A 847 -24.28 -22.19 18.58
C PHE A 847 -23.39 -22.14 19.83
N ASP A 848 -23.88 -22.68 20.94
CA ASP A 848 -23.08 -22.83 22.17
C ASP A 848 -22.27 -24.13 22.17
N ASN A 849 -20.95 -24.01 22.11
CA ASN A 849 -20.00 -25.13 22.19
C ASN A 849 -19.33 -25.23 23.57
N GLY A 850 -19.80 -24.48 24.56
CA GLY A 850 -19.33 -24.53 25.95
C GLY A 850 -18.89 -23.17 26.49
N LEU A 851 -19.82 -22.21 26.53
CA LEU A 851 -19.70 -20.99 27.33
C LEU A 851 -19.55 -21.36 28.80
N VAL A 852 -18.55 -20.79 29.47
CA VAL A 852 -18.29 -21.03 30.89
C VAL A 852 -18.19 -19.72 31.65
N PHE A 853 -18.53 -19.75 32.94
CA PHE A 853 -18.19 -18.63 33.80
C PHE A 853 -16.68 -18.46 33.93
N ALA A 854 -16.22 -17.22 34.01
CA ALA A 854 -14.86 -16.92 34.41
C ALA A 854 -14.56 -17.53 35.79
N PRO A 855 -13.30 -17.94 36.07
CA PRO A 855 -12.94 -18.59 37.33
C PRO A 855 -13.23 -17.75 38.59
N THR A 856 -13.37 -16.44 38.44
CA THR A 856 -13.64 -15.48 39.52
C THR A 856 -15.12 -15.33 39.85
N VAL A 857 -16.04 -15.86 39.04
CA VAL A 857 -17.49 -15.75 39.29
C VAL A 857 -17.91 -16.76 40.36
N ASP A 858 -18.57 -16.27 41.40
CA ASP A 858 -19.21 -17.11 42.41
C ASP A 858 -20.50 -17.74 41.84
N GLN A 859 -20.43 -19.02 41.50
CA GLN A 859 -21.55 -19.78 40.96
C GLN A 859 -22.60 -20.16 42.02
N GLU A 860 -22.35 -19.88 43.31
CA GLU A 860 -23.41 -19.95 44.34
C GLU A 860 -24.32 -18.72 44.28
N VAL A 861 -23.82 -17.61 43.73
CA VAL A 861 -24.55 -16.35 43.54
C VAL A 861 -25.11 -16.25 42.14
N TRP A 862 -24.31 -16.58 41.12
CA TRP A 862 -24.62 -16.33 39.72
C TRP A 862 -24.97 -17.61 38.96
N SER A 863 -25.98 -17.51 38.10
CA SER A 863 -26.31 -18.48 37.06
C SER A 863 -26.60 -17.78 35.74
N PHE A 864 -26.49 -18.49 34.62
CA PHE A 864 -26.94 -17.99 33.32
C PHE A 864 -27.75 -19.05 32.60
N GLU A 865 -28.61 -18.62 31.68
CA GLU A 865 -29.43 -19.48 30.84
C GLU A 865 -29.64 -18.84 29.46
N PHE A 866 -29.87 -19.69 28.47
CA PHE A 866 -30.36 -19.28 27.16
C PHE A 866 -31.87 -19.48 27.15
N VAL A 867 -32.62 -18.40 26.99
CA VAL A 867 -34.08 -18.38 27.06
C VAL A 867 -34.66 -17.99 25.71
N ASP A 868 -35.87 -18.45 25.46
CA ASP A 868 -36.72 -18.09 24.32
C ASP A 868 -37.71 -17.03 24.85
N THR A 869 -37.54 -15.78 24.43
CA THR A 869 -38.36 -14.63 24.88
C THR A 869 -39.40 -14.19 23.86
N ASP A 870 -39.32 -14.68 22.62
CA ASP A 870 -40.22 -14.35 21.52
C ASP A 870 -41.18 -15.50 21.15
N ASP A 871 -41.12 -16.62 21.88
CA ASP A 871 -41.88 -17.85 21.66
C ASP A 871 -41.59 -18.49 20.27
N SER A 872 -40.40 -18.27 19.71
CA SER A 872 -39.97 -18.85 18.42
C SER A 872 -39.74 -20.36 18.49
N GLY A 873 -39.57 -20.92 19.70
CA GLY A 873 -39.21 -22.31 19.94
C GLY A 873 -37.69 -22.55 19.98
N THR A 874 -36.89 -21.50 19.85
CA THR A 874 -35.42 -21.52 19.94
C THR A 874 -34.95 -20.40 20.87
N PRO A 875 -33.85 -20.59 21.64
CA PRO A 875 -33.34 -19.51 22.46
C PRO A 875 -32.92 -18.30 21.61
N ASP A 876 -33.33 -17.11 22.05
CA ASP A 876 -33.09 -15.80 21.42
C ASP A 876 -32.33 -14.83 22.38
N THR A 877 -32.14 -15.23 23.64
CA THR A 877 -31.65 -14.36 24.70
C THR A 877 -30.69 -15.09 25.65
N LEU A 878 -29.55 -14.46 25.96
CA LEU A 878 -28.68 -14.84 27.07
C LEU A 878 -29.08 -14.01 28.30
N ARG A 879 -29.52 -14.71 29.35
CA ARG A 879 -29.95 -14.12 30.62
C ARG A 879 -29.01 -14.54 31.75
N VAL A 880 -28.62 -13.58 32.57
CA VAL A 880 -27.87 -13.81 33.81
C VAL A 880 -28.77 -13.56 35.02
N THR A 881 -28.62 -14.37 36.05
CA THR A 881 -29.39 -14.30 37.30
C THR A 881 -28.44 -14.26 38.49
N ALA A 882 -28.73 -13.42 39.47
CA ALA A 882 -28.00 -13.36 40.72
C ALA A 882 -28.92 -13.55 41.93
N MET A 883 -28.44 -14.35 42.89
CA MET A 883 -29.06 -14.60 44.19
C MET A 883 -28.02 -14.45 45.30
N PRO A 884 -27.55 -13.22 45.58
CA PRO A 884 -26.61 -12.98 46.67
C PRO A 884 -27.21 -13.35 48.03
N ARG A 885 -26.37 -13.87 48.94
CA ARG A 885 -26.76 -14.37 50.26
C ARG A 885 -27.05 -13.27 51.27
#